data_AF-A0A4Z1A0Q8-F1
#
_entry.id   AF-A0A4Z1A0Q8-F1
#
_cell.length_a   1.000
_cell.length_b   1.000
_cell.length_c   1.000
_cell.angle_alpha   90.00
_cell.angle_beta   90.00
_cell.angle_gamma   90.00
#
_symmetry.space_group_name_H-M   'P 1'
#
loop_
_entity.id
_entity.type
_entity.pdbx_description
1 polymer ?
#
loop_
_entity_poly.entity_id
_entity_poly.type
_entity_poly.pdbx_seq_one_letter_code
_entity_poly.pdbx_strand_id
1 'polypeptide(L)'
;MRKFVSIIFLLVCTQIFPLDFPNFSLGEENAKEEFKRGLTYKNQREYSAAKERFQKAVNLKKDFHLARLELANNYYLLGEWEEALDELEILSTKAKNDLLITSKIESLRLAIAGGVTEKEKIYFKTIEGDSIRGYRFRNPVDITFDEDGNFYVAGFDTSNVIKFNAAGNPIANWRGGITRKLDRPVSLVYHNQKIYIADFSRDEVLVFDLSGSFLFSIGGPGKGQGQFRGPSSICFDKMGNLYVADSGNGRIQKFNTKQQFVLEITGLGNSKLINPSGITIEDQKIYVVDKDKLQVIVFDGDGNTLDTITKPEWKKPRNIRILDNQIFLTDELTGIWTYSLTNGEWNQLPKFRDKKGVYRVLFRPFATNMDTTGSLYFVDFGKHRIDIFSQKNNLLSNLDLKIESIDTSDFPNIHIYTRVKNRAGKEIVGIDRLSFRIFENDNMTPLFSLANKNKINDKLQIAMVYENSESLKKGKLNLEDGLFPLFRSLHETDKVSLYRAGKDSQLILPETVSLRDVLAKIRDSKPEDKFNFGKASIAAIKKLSMETGPKILVYLVSKEAKEDGFLQYQKSRIVSYAKAHSVPIYVLTTNPNPSLEESWSDLTGPTNGKYILLDGEGEERELYKEFKSQLDYRYILSYKTDTNPELINRYIKIGIGVDHRGVKGRDEGGYFVPEPR
;
A
#
# COMPACT_ATOMS: atom_id res chain seq x y z
N MET A 1 -19.68 46.49 35.96
CA MET A 1 -19.67 45.01 36.13
C MET A 1 -19.61 44.34 34.75
N ARG A 2 -18.42 43.99 34.28
CA ARG A 2 -18.17 43.12 33.12
C ARG A 2 -17.07 42.15 33.56
N LYS A 3 -17.41 40.87 33.76
CA LYS A 3 -16.43 39.83 34.11
C LYS A 3 -15.87 39.25 32.81
N PHE A 4 -14.59 39.52 32.57
CA PHE A 4 -13.72 38.72 31.72
C PHE A 4 -13.56 37.34 32.35
N VAL A 5 -13.76 36.28 31.58
CA VAL A 5 -13.32 34.92 31.92
C VAL A 5 -12.20 34.58 30.96
N SER A 6 -10.96 34.75 31.42
CA SER A 6 -9.77 34.24 30.75
C SER A 6 -9.70 32.73 30.97
N ILE A 7 -9.93 31.95 29.90
CA ILE A 7 -9.67 30.52 29.91
C ILE A 7 -8.16 30.35 29.66
N ILE A 8 -7.43 30.05 30.73
CA ILE A 8 -6.03 29.61 30.69
C ILE A 8 -6.03 28.18 30.14
N PHE A 9 -5.63 28.00 28.88
CA PHE A 9 -5.20 26.70 28.39
C PHE A 9 -3.83 26.40 28.98
N LEU A 10 -3.78 25.53 29.98
CA LEU A 10 -2.53 24.96 30.48
C LEU A 10 -1.97 24.04 29.38
N LEU A 11 -1.08 24.58 28.55
CA LEU A 11 -0.11 23.80 27.78
C LEU A 11 0.80 23.13 28.81
N VAL A 12 0.62 21.83 29.03
CA VAL A 12 1.67 21.01 29.66
C VAL A 12 2.73 20.78 28.59
N CYS A 13 3.53 21.82 28.36
CA CYS A 13 4.85 21.72 27.76
C CYS A 13 5.77 21.10 28.80
N THR A 14 5.93 19.78 28.77
CA THR A 14 7.17 19.19 29.29
C THR A 14 8.27 19.49 28.28
N GLN A 15 8.88 20.67 28.41
CA GLN A 15 10.16 20.98 27.77
C GLN A 15 11.21 20.05 28.39
N ILE A 16 11.54 18.97 27.69
CA ILE A 16 12.81 18.29 27.87
C ILE A 16 13.73 18.93 26.83
N PHE A 17 14.64 19.80 27.27
CA PHE A 17 15.72 20.34 26.44
C PHE A 17 16.50 19.17 25.83
N PRO A 18 16.91 19.23 24.56
CA PRO A 18 17.96 18.36 24.12
C PRO A 18 19.33 18.92 24.53
N LEU A 19 20.13 18.13 25.25
CA LEU A 19 21.59 18.21 25.20
C LEU A 19 22.03 17.79 23.78
N ASP A 20 21.89 18.65 22.77
CA ASP A 20 22.02 18.17 21.37
C ASP A 20 23.47 17.84 20.97
N PHE A 21 24.47 18.40 21.62
CA PHE A 21 25.86 17.97 21.43
C PHE A 21 26.52 17.87 22.79
N PRO A 22 27.01 16.68 23.21
CA PRO A 22 27.69 16.56 24.50
C PRO A 22 29.00 17.36 24.47
N ASN A 23 29.55 17.69 25.64
CA ASN A 23 30.93 18.17 25.70
C ASN A 23 31.87 17.02 25.27
N PHE A 24 32.76 17.30 24.31
CA PHE A 24 33.77 16.36 23.85
C PHE A 24 35.08 16.68 24.57
N SER A 25 35.71 15.67 25.19
CA SER A 25 37.10 15.81 25.58
C SER A 25 38.01 15.84 24.35
N LEU A 26 39.27 16.27 24.52
CA LEU A 26 40.25 16.34 23.43
C LEU A 26 40.44 14.98 22.70
N GLY A 27 40.26 13.86 23.41
CA GLY A 27 40.34 12.50 22.85
C GLY A 27 39.03 12.01 22.21
N GLU A 28 37.91 12.71 22.44
CA GLU A 28 36.58 12.35 21.94
C GLU A 28 36.16 13.18 20.73
N GLU A 29 36.87 14.26 20.36
CA GLU A 29 36.51 15.10 19.21
C GLU A 29 36.36 14.29 17.91
N ASN A 30 37.14 13.22 17.75
CA ASN A 30 37.02 12.27 16.62
C ASN A 30 35.63 11.62 16.53
N ALA A 31 34.91 11.46 17.66
CA ALA A 31 33.56 10.93 17.67
C ALA A 31 32.58 11.86 16.93
N LYS A 32 32.76 13.19 17.03
CA LYS A 32 31.96 14.18 16.29
C LYS A 32 32.20 14.06 14.78
N GLU A 33 33.45 13.91 14.36
CA GLU A 33 33.80 13.77 12.95
C GLU A 33 33.27 12.47 12.35
N GLU A 34 33.40 11.35 13.07
CA GLU A 34 32.80 10.08 12.62
C GLU A 34 31.26 10.15 12.59
N PHE A 35 30.62 10.83 13.56
CA PHE A 35 29.17 11.06 13.51
C PHE A 35 28.75 11.91 12.30
N LYS A 36 29.49 12.98 11.98
CA LYS A 36 29.27 13.81 10.79
C LYS A 36 29.35 13.00 9.50
N ARG A 37 30.40 12.18 9.36
CA ARG A 37 30.56 11.27 8.21
C ARG A 37 29.41 10.27 8.13
N GLY A 38 29.00 9.71 9.27
CA GLY A 38 27.86 8.80 9.36
C GLY A 38 26.57 9.43 8.85
N LEU A 39 26.25 10.66 9.30
CA LEU A 39 25.08 11.39 8.81
C LEU A 39 25.17 11.72 7.32
N THR A 40 26.35 12.07 6.83
CA THR A 40 26.57 12.34 5.40
C THR A 40 26.25 11.09 4.56
N TYR A 41 26.80 9.93 4.93
CA TYR A 41 26.50 8.66 4.25
C TYR A 41 25.03 8.27 4.37
N LYS A 42 24.41 8.41 5.55
CA LYS A 42 22.98 8.12 5.77
C LYS A 42 22.12 8.97 4.85
N ASN A 43 22.40 10.27 4.77
CA ASN A 43 21.64 11.21 3.94
C ASN A 43 21.86 11.00 2.44
N GLN A 44 22.99 10.40 2.06
CA GLN A 44 23.24 9.86 0.72
C GLN A 44 22.65 8.45 0.50
N ARG A 45 21.96 7.89 1.51
CA ARG A 45 21.35 6.54 1.54
C ARG A 45 22.37 5.39 1.46
N GLU A 46 23.61 5.66 1.84
CA GLU A 46 24.68 4.68 1.99
C GLU A 46 24.71 4.10 3.42
N TYR A 47 23.61 3.45 3.83
CA TYR A 47 23.39 3.01 5.21
C TYR A 47 24.48 2.08 5.77
N SER A 48 25.09 1.23 4.94
CA SER A 48 26.19 0.35 5.39
C SER A 48 27.42 1.14 5.81
N ALA A 49 27.81 2.16 5.03
CA ALA A 49 28.93 3.03 5.36
C ALA A 49 28.57 3.91 6.57
N ALA A 50 27.34 4.40 6.64
CA ALA A 50 26.84 5.17 7.76
C ALA A 50 26.91 4.39 9.08
N LYS A 51 26.46 3.13 9.09
CA LYS A 51 26.54 2.22 10.25
C LYS A 51 27.95 2.14 10.81
N GLU A 52 28.96 1.88 9.96
CA GLU A 52 30.35 1.76 10.40
C GLU A 52 30.84 3.03 11.11
N ARG A 53 30.47 4.20 10.59
CA ARG A 53 30.84 5.51 11.15
C ARG A 53 30.13 5.77 12.47
N PHE A 54 28.84 5.47 12.57
CA PHE A 54 28.11 5.59 13.83
C PHE A 54 28.63 4.65 14.90
N GLN A 55 28.97 3.40 14.56
CA GLN A 55 29.58 2.46 15.50
C GLN A 55 30.91 3.01 16.05
N LYS A 56 31.76 3.57 15.18
CA LYS A 56 33.01 4.23 15.61
C LYS A 56 32.74 5.42 16.52
N ALA A 57 31.78 6.28 16.20
CA ALA A 57 31.40 7.41 17.04
C ALA A 57 30.92 6.96 18.43
N VAL A 58 30.06 5.94 18.50
CA VAL A 58 29.55 5.36 19.76
C VAL A 58 30.66 4.67 20.56
N ASN A 59 31.62 4.03 19.89
CA ASN A 59 32.76 3.39 20.56
C ASN A 59 33.72 4.41 21.17
N LEU A 60 33.97 5.51 20.47
CA LEU A 60 34.78 6.63 20.95
C LEU A 60 34.09 7.39 22.10
N LYS A 61 32.76 7.52 22.04
CA LYS A 61 31.95 8.20 23.06
C LYS A 61 30.65 7.44 23.37
N LYS A 62 30.69 6.60 24.41
CA LYS A 62 29.60 5.66 24.76
C LYS A 62 28.29 6.33 25.17
N ASP A 63 28.33 7.56 25.67
CA ASP A 63 27.19 8.37 26.09
C ASP A 63 26.66 9.31 24.99
N PHE A 64 27.19 9.22 23.76
CA PHE A 64 26.75 10.04 22.64
C PHE A 64 25.36 9.62 22.14
N HIS A 65 24.32 10.19 22.76
CA HIS A 65 22.91 9.85 22.54
C HIS A 65 22.51 9.91 21.05
N LEU A 66 22.80 11.02 20.36
CA LEU A 66 22.46 11.17 18.94
C LEU A 66 23.12 10.10 18.05
N ALA A 67 24.40 9.82 18.25
CA ALA A 67 25.11 8.81 17.47
C ALA A 67 24.51 7.41 17.67
N ARG A 68 24.06 7.10 18.89
CA ARG A 68 23.42 5.81 19.20
C ARG A 68 22.00 5.72 18.62
N LEU A 69 21.23 6.80 18.68
CA LEU A 69 19.90 6.86 18.03
C LEU A 69 20.02 6.69 16.51
N GLU A 70 20.98 7.37 15.90
CA GLU A 70 21.24 7.25 14.46
C GLU A 70 21.77 5.87 14.07
N LEU A 71 22.60 5.25 14.92
CA LEU A 71 23.03 3.86 14.75
C LEU A 71 21.82 2.90 14.76
N ALA A 72 20.92 3.02 15.73
CA ALA A 72 19.70 2.21 15.82
C ALA A 72 18.80 2.39 14.59
N ASN A 73 18.62 3.64 14.14
CA ASN A 73 17.86 3.93 12.92
C ASN A 73 18.53 3.32 11.67
N ASN A 74 19.86 3.28 11.60
CA ASN A 74 20.58 2.65 10.48
C ASN A 74 20.49 1.12 10.51
N TYR A 75 20.58 0.50 11.68
CA TYR A 75 20.33 -0.93 11.85
C TYR A 75 18.93 -1.30 11.32
N TYR A 76 17.91 -0.51 11.67
CA TYR A 76 16.54 -0.70 11.15
C TYR A 76 16.50 -0.61 9.61
N LEU A 77 17.12 0.42 9.03
CA LEU A 77 17.15 0.64 7.57
C LEU A 77 17.96 -0.43 6.83
N LEU A 78 18.83 -1.17 7.51
CA LEU A 78 19.59 -2.30 6.96
C LEU A 78 18.89 -3.66 7.15
N GLY A 79 17.70 -3.69 7.78
CA GLY A 79 17.00 -4.92 8.15
C GLY A 79 17.63 -5.68 9.32
N GLU A 80 18.57 -5.06 10.03
CA GLU A 80 19.25 -5.55 11.24
C GLU A 80 18.40 -5.16 12.47
N TRP A 81 17.20 -5.73 12.54
CA TRP A 81 16.16 -5.27 13.49
C TRP A 81 16.46 -5.63 14.95
N GLU A 82 17.14 -6.74 15.21
CA GLU A 82 17.53 -7.13 16.57
C GLU A 82 18.60 -6.16 17.10
N GLU A 83 19.61 -5.84 16.29
CA GLU A 83 20.65 -4.88 16.64
C GLU A 83 20.09 -3.46 16.82
N ALA A 84 19.08 -3.09 16.02
CA ALA A 84 18.36 -1.82 16.21
C ALA A 84 17.61 -1.80 17.56
N LEU A 85 17.00 -2.91 17.95
CA LEU A 85 16.27 -3.03 19.21
C LEU A 85 17.24 -2.91 20.40
N ASP A 86 18.37 -3.60 20.36
CA ASP A 86 19.40 -3.55 21.40
C ASP A 86 19.87 -2.11 21.66
N GLU A 87 20.17 -1.35 20.59
CA GLU A 87 20.60 0.04 20.72
C GLU A 87 19.51 0.96 21.31
N LEU A 88 18.25 0.74 20.94
CA LEU A 88 17.12 1.47 21.52
C LEU A 88 16.89 1.11 23.00
N GLU A 89 17.03 -0.16 23.37
CA GLU A 89 16.91 -0.59 24.76
C GLU A 89 17.99 0.04 25.63
N ILE A 90 19.23 0.10 25.15
CA ILE A 90 20.32 0.84 25.81
C ILE A 90 19.93 2.32 26.02
N LEU A 91 19.36 2.98 25.00
CA LEU A 91 18.89 4.36 25.13
C LEU A 91 17.77 4.52 26.17
N SER A 92 16.81 3.58 26.20
CA SER A 92 15.67 3.63 27.10
C SER A 92 16.06 3.55 28.59
N THR A 93 17.14 2.82 28.92
CA THR A 93 17.64 2.73 30.30
C THR A 93 18.16 4.06 30.83
N LYS A 94 18.70 4.91 29.94
CA LYS A 94 19.31 6.21 30.27
C LYS A 94 18.32 7.37 30.19
N ALA A 95 17.40 7.33 29.22
CA ALA A 95 16.37 8.34 28.99
C ALA A 95 14.99 7.84 29.43
N LYS A 96 14.83 7.61 30.75
CA LYS A 96 13.55 7.14 31.31
C LYS A 96 12.42 8.10 30.90
N ASN A 97 11.37 7.55 30.28
CA ASN A 97 10.18 8.25 29.77
C ASN A 97 10.34 9.01 28.44
N ASP A 98 11.39 8.71 27.65
CA ASP A 98 11.40 9.15 26.25
C ASP A 98 10.33 8.39 25.44
N LEU A 99 9.22 9.08 25.16
CA LEU A 99 8.08 8.54 24.42
C LEU A 99 8.45 8.11 23.00
N LEU A 100 9.42 8.77 22.36
CA LEU A 100 9.86 8.42 21.00
C LEU A 100 10.60 7.09 21.01
N ILE A 101 11.60 6.94 21.90
CA ILE A 101 12.36 5.70 22.04
C ILE A 101 11.43 4.54 22.42
N THR A 102 10.54 4.76 23.38
CA THR A 102 9.55 3.74 23.81
C THR A 102 8.67 3.29 22.64
N SER A 103 8.15 4.24 21.86
CA SER A 103 7.33 3.92 20.68
C SER A 103 8.10 3.15 19.60
N LYS A 104 9.39 3.46 19.39
CA LYS A 104 10.26 2.74 18.45
C LYS A 104 10.51 1.30 18.91
N ILE A 105 10.80 1.08 20.19
CA ILE A 105 11.00 -0.25 20.80
C ILE A 105 9.75 -1.12 20.60
N GLU A 106 8.57 -0.59 20.97
CA GLU A 106 7.32 -1.34 20.83
C GLU A 106 7.03 -1.73 19.38
N SER A 107 7.22 -0.79 18.44
CA SER A 107 6.98 -1.02 17.02
C SER A 107 7.94 -2.06 16.45
N LEU A 108 9.21 -2.02 16.88
CA LEU A 108 10.23 -2.93 16.40
C LEU A 108 10.08 -4.35 16.98
N ARG A 109 9.77 -4.49 18.28
CA ARG A 109 9.44 -5.78 18.90
C ARG A 109 8.28 -6.47 18.19
N LEU A 110 7.25 -5.69 17.86
CA LEU A 110 6.10 -6.17 17.12
C LEU A 110 6.48 -6.61 15.71
N ALA A 111 7.31 -5.85 14.99
CA ALA A 111 7.80 -6.22 13.67
C ALA A 111 8.64 -7.51 13.68
N ILE A 112 9.53 -7.67 14.68
CA ILE A 112 10.34 -8.87 14.89
C ILE A 112 9.47 -10.09 15.19
N ALA A 113 8.42 -9.91 16.00
CA ALA A 113 7.46 -10.97 16.33
C ALA A 113 6.52 -11.37 15.18
N GLY A 114 6.72 -10.85 13.97
CA GLY A 114 5.89 -11.15 12.80
C GLY A 114 4.68 -10.23 12.62
N GLY A 115 4.57 -9.16 13.40
CA GLY A 115 3.50 -8.17 13.33
C GLY A 115 2.30 -8.48 14.23
N VAL A 116 1.21 -7.75 14.01
CA VAL A 116 -0.05 -7.90 14.77
C VAL A 116 -0.85 -9.08 14.22
N THR A 117 -1.16 -10.07 15.05
CA THR A 117 -2.09 -11.17 14.73
C THR A 117 -3.56 -10.83 15.02
N GLU A 118 -3.82 -9.83 15.86
CA GLU A 118 -5.15 -9.43 16.28
C GLU A 118 -5.89 -8.72 15.13
N LYS A 119 -6.76 -9.48 14.44
CA LYS A 119 -7.62 -9.00 13.35
C LYS A 119 -8.93 -8.34 13.83
N GLU A 120 -9.11 -8.15 15.15
CA GLU A 120 -10.35 -7.60 15.69
C GLU A 120 -10.58 -6.17 15.16
N LYS A 121 -11.67 -6.00 14.39
CA LYS A 121 -12.11 -4.69 13.89
C LYS A 121 -13.15 -4.14 14.85
N ILE A 122 -12.88 -2.94 15.37
CA ILE A 122 -13.78 -2.22 16.27
C ILE A 122 -14.35 -0.98 15.59
N TYR A 123 -15.50 -0.53 16.07
CA TYR A 123 -16.12 0.70 15.59
C TYR A 123 -15.19 1.90 15.79
N PHE A 124 -14.95 2.66 14.71
CA PHE A 124 -14.12 3.86 14.73
C PHE A 124 -14.94 5.15 14.68
N LYS A 125 -15.74 5.33 13.63
CA LYS A 125 -16.43 6.60 13.35
C LYS A 125 -17.58 6.38 12.36
N THR A 126 -18.59 7.24 12.44
CA THR A 126 -19.63 7.39 11.43
C THR A 126 -19.43 8.68 10.65
N ILE A 127 -19.63 8.63 9.34
CA ILE A 127 -19.78 9.79 8.46
C ILE A 127 -21.28 9.96 8.17
N GLU A 128 -21.91 10.96 8.80
CA GLU A 128 -23.33 11.27 8.63
C GLU A 128 -23.52 12.18 7.40
N GLY A 129 -24.14 11.67 6.34
CA GLY A 129 -24.21 12.35 5.05
C GLY A 129 -25.01 13.66 5.07
N ASP A 130 -26.07 13.74 5.87
CA ASP A 130 -26.89 14.95 6.03
C ASP A 130 -26.16 16.09 6.78
N SER A 131 -25.13 15.78 7.55
CA SER A 131 -24.44 16.76 8.41
C SER A 131 -23.30 17.51 7.70
N ILE A 132 -22.94 17.13 6.47
CA ILE A 132 -21.77 17.68 5.78
C ILE A 132 -22.18 18.82 4.85
N ARG A 133 -22.10 20.06 5.34
CA ARG A 133 -22.46 21.26 4.57
C ARG A 133 -21.65 21.34 3.27
N GLY A 134 -22.33 21.51 2.13
CA GLY A 134 -21.70 21.57 0.79
C GLY A 134 -21.34 20.22 0.17
N TYR A 135 -21.25 19.15 0.97
CA TYR A 135 -20.86 17.80 0.56
C TYR A 135 -21.87 16.74 1.02
N ARG A 136 -23.14 17.15 1.07
CA ARG A 136 -24.22 16.29 1.51
C ARG A 136 -24.45 15.15 0.52
N PHE A 137 -24.62 13.94 1.06
CA PHE A 137 -25.07 12.77 0.32
C PHE A 137 -26.23 12.10 1.05
N ARG A 138 -27.20 11.59 0.31
CA ARG A 138 -28.30 10.78 0.85
C ARG A 138 -28.39 9.46 0.14
N ASN A 139 -28.85 8.46 0.89
CA ASN A 139 -29.03 7.11 0.40
C ASN A 139 -27.77 6.60 -0.30
N PRO A 140 -26.63 6.59 0.41
CA PRO A 140 -25.39 6.16 -0.20
C PRO A 140 -25.52 4.71 -0.67
N VAL A 141 -24.99 4.42 -1.85
CA VAL A 141 -25.14 3.11 -2.50
C VAL A 141 -23.85 2.33 -2.59
N ASP A 142 -22.71 2.99 -2.73
CA ASP A 142 -21.44 2.32 -2.93
C ASP A 142 -20.30 3.22 -2.47
N ILE A 143 -19.14 2.60 -2.26
CA ILE A 143 -17.91 3.27 -1.84
C ILE A 143 -16.70 2.60 -2.50
N THR A 144 -15.75 3.41 -2.98
CA THR A 144 -14.48 2.94 -3.56
C THR A 144 -13.32 3.80 -3.12
N PHE A 145 -12.10 3.30 -3.30
CA PHE A 145 -10.86 3.97 -2.92
C PHE A 145 -9.96 4.13 -4.13
N ASP A 146 -9.26 5.25 -4.24
CA ASP A 146 -8.12 5.38 -5.16
C ASP A 146 -6.80 4.97 -4.50
N GLU A 147 -5.73 4.93 -5.29
CA GLU A 147 -4.37 4.60 -4.84
C GLU A 147 -3.80 5.59 -3.82
N ASP A 148 -4.40 6.77 -3.68
CA ASP A 148 -4.03 7.77 -2.69
C ASP A 148 -4.85 7.62 -1.40
N GLY A 149 -5.71 6.60 -1.29
CA GLY A 149 -6.57 6.40 -0.14
C GLY A 149 -7.69 7.43 -0.03
N ASN A 150 -7.89 8.29 -1.04
CA ASN A 150 -9.12 9.05 -1.13
C ASN A 150 -10.26 8.07 -1.40
N PHE A 151 -11.44 8.39 -0.91
CA PHE A 151 -12.61 7.56 -1.13
C PHE A 151 -13.79 8.33 -1.67
N TYR A 152 -14.61 7.63 -2.43
CA TYR A 152 -15.70 8.19 -3.21
C TYR A 152 -16.99 7.52 -2.79
N VAL A 153 -18.01 8.31 -2.51
CA VAL A 153 -19.32 7.85 -2.02
C VAL A 153 -20.39 8.35 -2.96
N ALA A 154 -21.11 7.44 -3.62
CA ALA A 154 -22.26 7.82 -4.45
C ALA A 154 -23.52 7.93 -3.60
N GLY A 155 -24.19 9.07 -3.67
CA GLY A 155 -25.50 9.30 -3.09
C GLY A 155 -26.60 9.17 -4.15
N PHE A 156 -27.50 8.22 -3.96
CA PHE A 156 -28.60 7.94 -4.89
C PHE A 156 -29.60 9.10 -4.94
N ASP A 157 -30.10 9.52 -3.79
CA ASP A 157 -31.12 10.59 -3.67
C ASP A 157 -30.54 11.96 -4.01
N THR A 158 -29.28 12.21 -3.66
CA THR A 158 -28.59 13.48 -3.95
C THR A 158 -28.03 13.56 -5.37
N SER A 159 -28.02 12.44 -6.10
CA SER A 159 -27.47 12.28 -7.45
C SER A 159 -26.08 12.90 -7.56
N ASN A 160 -25.18 12.44 -6.70
CA ASN A 160 -23.82 12.95 -6.63
C ASN A 160 -22.82 11.88 -6.17
N VAL A 161 -21.53 12.18 -6.35
CA VAL A 161 -20.42 11.47 -5.73
C VAL A 161 -19.63 12.45 -4.87
N ILE A 162 -19.45 12.13 -3.60
CA ILE A 162 -18.59 12.90 -2.69
C ILE A 162 -17.22 12.25 -2.64
N LYS A 163 -16.17 13.02 -2.94
CA LYS A 163 -14.78 12.63 -2.74
C LYS A 163 -14.32 13.09 -1.36
N PHE A 164 -13.71 12.18 -0.61
CA PHE A 164 -13.07 12.42 0.66
C PHE A 164 -11.58 12.17 0.53
N ASN A 165 -10.75 12.95 1.24
CA ASN A 165 -9.34 12.63 1.36
C ASN A 165 -9.12 11.41 2.27
N ALA A 166 -7.90 10.87 2.31
CA ALA A 166 -7.59 9.71 3.14
C ALA A 166 -7.82 9.98 4.64
N ALA A 167 -7.79 11.22 5.12
CA ALA A 167 -8.13 11.58 6.50
C ALA A 167 -9.65 11.55 6.79
N GLY A 168 -10.50 11.41 5.77
CA GLY A 168 -11.96 11.40 5.89
C GLY A 168 -12.60 12.78 5.82
N ASN A 169 -11.88 13.79 5.34
CA ASN A 169 -12.41 15.12 5.10
C ASN A 169 -12.99 15.20 3.68
N PRO A 170 -14.19 15.76 3.47
CA PRO A 170 -14.75 15.93 2.13
C PRO A 170 -13.97 17.00 1.35
N ILE A 171 -13.63 16.70 0.10
CA ILE A 171 -12.81 17.58 -0.75
C ILE A 171 -13.43 17.87 -2.12
N ALA A 172 -14.42 17.09 -2.58
CA ALA A 172 -15.17 17.40 -3.79
C ALA A 172 -16.61 16.84 -3.75
N ASN A 173 -17.52 17.48 -4.49
CA ASN A 173 -18.91 17.06 -4.68
C ASN A 173 -19.23 17.06 -6.18
N TRP A 174 -19.30 15.88 -6.78
CA TRP A 174 -19.50 15.70 -8.21
C TRP A 174 -20.96 15.43 -8.52
N ARG A 175 -21.55 16.22 -9.42
CA ARG A 175 -22.94 16.02 -9.90
C ARG A 175 -22.99 15.62 -11.38
N GLY A 176 -21.82 15.38 -11.97
CA GLY A 176 -21.64 15.27 -13.42
C GLY A 176 -21.42 16.64 -14.09
N GLY A 177 -21.14 16.61 -15.40
CA GLY A 177 -20.96 17.81 -16.22
C GLY A 177 -22.30 18.48 -16.58
N ILE A 178 -22.24 19.66 -17.19
CA ILE A 178 -23.44 20.41 -17.64
C ILE A 178 -24.33 19.53 -18.55
N THR A 179 -23.72 18.73 -19.42
CA THR A 179 -24.40 17.90 -20.43
C THR A 179 -24.64 16.45 -19.98
N ARG A 180 -23.95 15.99 -18.93
CA ARG A 180 -23.99 14.61 -18.43
C ARG A 180 -24.02 14.63 -16.90
N LYS A 181 -25.20 14.95 -16.36
CA LYS A 181 -25.48 14.89 -14.91
C LYS A 181 -25.68 13.45 -14.47
N LEU A 182 -25.29 13.17 -13.23
CA LEU A 182 -25.63 11.93 -12.55
C LEU A 182 -27.13 11.90 -12.27
N ASP A 183 -27.75 10.72 -12.41
CA ASP A 183 -29.16 10.49 -12.10
C ASP A 183 -29.33 9.13 -11.43
N ARG A 184 -29.41 9.11 -10.10
CA ARG A 184 -29.56 7.87 -9.31
C ARG A 184 -28.42 6.86 -9.56
N PRO A 185 -27.16 7.22 -9.28
CA PRO A 185 -26.06 6.27 -9.33
C PRO A 185 -26.30 5.11 -8.34
N VAL A 186 -25.93 3.89 -8.72
CA VAL A 186 -26.18 2.67 -7.90
C VAL A 186 -24.93 1.83 -7.60
N SER A 187 -23.86 1.99 -8.36
CA SER A 187 -22.56 1.36 -8.09
C SER A 187 -21.42 2.24 -8.59
N LEU A 188 -20.27 2.15 -7.94
CA LEU A 188 -19.08 2.92 -8.31
C LEU A 188 -17.80 2.09 -8.09
N VAL A 189 -16.86 2.17 -9.04
CA VAL A 189 -15.57 1.46 -8.97
C VAL A 189 -14.44 2.34 -9.48
N TYR A 190 -13.35 2.39 -8.71
CA TYR A 190 -12.08 2.95 -9.16
C TYR A 190 -11.32 1.94 -10.02
N HIS A 191 -10.83 2.38 -11.18
CA HIS A 191 -9.96 1.58 -12.04
C HIS A 191 -9.07 2.50 -12.90
N ASN A 192 -7.76 2.29 -12.87
CA ASN A 192 -6.76 3.03 -13.68
C ASN A 192 -6.97 4.56 -13.66
N GLN A 193 -6.94 5.16 -12.46
CA GLN A 193 -7.14 6.61 -12.24
C GLN A 193 -8.47 7.17 -12.76
N LYS A 194 -9.50 6.34 -12.88
CA LYS A 194 -10.85 6.74 -13.27
C LYS A 194 -11.88 6.18 -12.30
N ILE A 195 -13.02 6.87 -12.19
CA ILE A 195 -14.19 6.40 -11.46
C ILE A 195 -15.26 6.04 -12.48
N TYR A 196 -15.65 4.77 -12.50
CA TYR A 196 -16.77 4.25 -13.27
C TYR A 196 -18.01 4.21 -12.38
N ILE A 197 -19.14 4.66 -12.91
CA ILE A 197 -20.39 4.79 -12.16
C ILE A 197 -21.51 4.15 -12.99
N ALA A 198 -22.15 3.13 -12.42
CA ALA A 198 -23.39 2.60 -12.98
C ALA A 198 -24.53 3.57 -12.63
N ASP A 199 -25.08 4.20 -13.65
CA ASP A 199 -26.15 5.20 -13.51
C ASP A 199 -27.48 4.54 -13.90
N PHE A 200 -28.32 4.30 -12.88
CA PHE A 200 -29.50 3.46 -13.04
C PHE A 200 -30.58 4.11 -13.90
N SER A 201 -30.77 5.42 -13.79
CA SER A 201 -31.81 6.12 -14.56
C SER A 201 -31.38 6.47 -15.99
N ARG A 202 -30.08 6.50 -16.25
CA ARG A 202 -29.55 6.76 -17.60
C ARG A 202 -29.34 5.52 -18.44
N ASP A 203 -29.40 4.33 -17.85
CA ASP A 203 -29.04 3.07 -18.52
C ASP A 203 -27.62 3.12 -19.13
N GLU A 204 -26.69 3.76 -18.42
CA GLU A 204 -25.32 4.02 -18.87
C GLU A 204 -24.32 3.71 -17.74
N VAL A 205 -23.09 3.36 -18.10
CA VAL A 205 -21.95 3.46 -17.18
C VAL A 205 -21.19 4.73 -17.52
N LEU A 206 -21.16 5.70 -16.60
CA LEU A 206 -20.47 6.98 -16.77
C LEU A 206 -19.05 6.90 -16.22
N VAL A 207 -18.09 7.51 -16.92
CA VAL A 207 -16.66 7.46 -16.55
C VAL A 207 -16.13 8.87 -16.31
N PHE A 208 -15.47 9.04 -15.17
CA PHE A 208 -14.91 10.31 -14.72
C PHE A 208 -13.43 10.17 -14.40
N ASP A 209 -12.67 11.26 -14.54
CA ASP A 209 -11.34 11.36 -13.92
C ASP A 209 -11.43 11.64 -12.41
N LEU A 210 -10.28 11.66 -11.73
CA LEU A 210 -10.23 11.91 -10.27
C LEU A 210 -10.47 13.37 -9.87
N SER A 211 -10.66 14.28 -10.84
CA SER A 211 -11.13 15.66 -10.62
C SER A 211 -12.66 15.77 -10.64
N GLY A 212 -13.35 14.75 -11.18
CA GLY A 212 -14.79 14.72 -11.39
C GLY A 212 -15.22 15.20 -12.77
N SER A 213 -14.28 15.31 -13.71
CA SER A 213 -14.59 15.66 -15.10
C SER A 213 -15.06 14.42 -15.85
N PHE A 214 -16.19 14.54 -16.53
CA PHE A 214 -16.72 13.46 -17.38
C PHE A 214 -15.77 13.20 -18.54
N LEU A 215 -15.47 11.92 -18.78
CA LEU A 215 -14.60 11.48 -19.87
C LEU A 215 -15.42 10.87 -21.02
N PHE A 216 -16.16 9.81 -20.74
CA PHE A 216 -16.98 9.09 -21.70
C PHE A 216 -18.03 8.23 -20.98
N SER A 217 -18.96 7.65 -21.74
CA SER A 217 -19.93 6.67 -21.24
C SER A 217 -19.79 5.35 -21.99
N ILE A 218 -20.18 4.27 -21.35
CA ILE A 218 -20.26 2.93 -21.93
C ILE A 218 -21.73 2.54 -21.97
N GLY A 219 -22.12 2.00 -23.11
CA GLY A 219 -23.48 1.55 -23.40
C GLY A 219 -24.51 2.67 -23.55
N GLY A 220 -25.76 2.31 -23.33
CA GLY A 220 -26.94 3.18 -23.46
C GLY A 220 -28.24 2.38 -23.36
N PRO A 221 -29.41 3.05 -23.33
CA PRO A 221 -30.69 2.38 -23.10
C PRO A 221 -31.02 1.36 -24.19
N GLY A 222 -31.43 0.16 -23.77
CA GLY A 222 -31.96 -0.86 -24.68
C GLY A 222 -31.75 -2.30 -24.22
N LYS A 223 -31.88 -3.23 -25.18
CA LYS A 223 -31.78 -4.68 -24.96
C LYS A 223 -30.73 -5.36 -25.83
N GLY A 224 -30.14 -4.62 -26.78
CA GLY A 224 -29.08 -5.13 -27.65
C GLY A 224 -27.76 -5.33 -26.92
N GLN A 225 -26.78 -5.89 -27.62
CA GLN A 225 -25.41 -6.00 -27.15
C GLN A 225 -24.83 -4.61 -26.88
N GLY A 226 -24.19 -4.44 -25.73
CA GLY A 226 -23.66 -3.16 -25.29
C GLY A 226 -24.71 -2.16 -24.79
N GLN A 227 -26.00 -2.48 -24.81
CA GLN A 227 -27.07 -1.64 -24.24
C GLN A 227 -27.49 -2.15 -22.86
N PHE A 228 -28.03 -1.28 -22.01
CA PHE A 228 -28.46 -1.61 -20.66
C PHE A 228 -29.91 -1.23 -20.39
N ARG A 229 -30.45 -1.82 -19.33
CA ARG A 229 -31.70 -1.44 -18.70
C ARG A 229 -31.55 -1.58 -17.19
N GLY A 230 -31.38 -0.48 -16.48
CA GLY A 230 -31.14 -0.43 -15.05
C GLY A 230 -29.86 -1.18 -14.66
N PRO A 231 -28.67 -0.77 -15.14
CA PRO A 231 -27.42 -1.37 -14.69
C PRO A 231 -27.31 -1.19 -13.16
N SER A 232 -27.08 -2.29 -12.44
CA SER A 232 -27.21 -2.33 -10.97
C SER A 232 -25.85 -2.39 -10.25
N SER A 233 -24.84 -2.98 -10.89
CA SER A 233 -23.52 -3.18 -10.32
C SER A 233 -22.46 -3.33 -11.41
N ILE A 234 -21.23 -2.92 -11.10
CA ILE A 234 -20.08 -3.04 -11.99
C ILE A 234 -18.85 -3.55 -11.24
N CYS A 235 -17.98 -4.27 -11.94
CA CYS A 235 -16.66 -4.65 -11.43
C CYS A 235 -15.66 -4.84 -12.59
N PHE A 236 -14.37 -4.85 -12.26
CA PHE A 236 -13.31 -5.17 -13.22
C PHE A 236 -12.67 -6.50 -12.86
N ASP A 237 -12.26 -7.26 -13.86
CA ASP A 237 -11.35 -8.39 -13.65
C ASP A 237 -9.88 -7.91 -13.58
N LYS A 238 -8.96 -8.83 -13.24
CA LYS A 238 -7.52 -8.54 -13.14
C LYS A 238 -6.93 -8.09 -14.50
N MET A 239 -7.52 -8.51 -15.63
CA MET A 239 -7.12 -8.10 -16.98
C MET A 239 -7.64 -6.71 -17.38
N GLY A 240 -8.52 -6.11 -16.58
CA GLY A 240 -9.12 -4.80 -16.85
C GLY A 240 -10.35 -4.83 -17.75
N ASN A 241 -10.99 -5.99 -17.92
CA ASN A 241 -12.30 -6.07 -18.56
C ASN A 241 -13.38 -5.63 -17.57
N LEU A 242 -14.34 -4.83 -18.04
CA LEU A 242 -15.47 -4.35 -17.26
C LEU A 242 -16.64 -5.34 -17.36
N TYR A 243 -17.23 -5.70 -16.23
CA TYR A 243 -18.46 -6.47 -16.15
C TYR A 243 -19.58 -5.62 -15.58
N VAL A 244 -20.74 -5.67 -16.22
CA VAL A 244 -21.93 -4.89 -15.85
C VAL A 244 -23.10 -5.82 -15.58
N ALA A 245 -23.69 -5.74 -14.40
CA ALA A 245 -24.95 -6.39 -14.07
C ALA A 245 -26.11 -5.56 -14.63
N ASP A 246 -26.75 -6.06 -15.68
CA ASP A 246 -27.83 -5.41 -16.41
C ASP A 246 -29.18 -5.95 -15.89
N SER A 247 -29.60 -5.42 -14.74
CA SER A 247 -30.67 -6.01 -13.93
C SER A 247 -32.03 -6.07 -14.62
N GLY A 248 -32.39 -5.05 -15.40
CA GLY A 248 -33.66 -4.98 -16.11
C GLY A 248 -33.74 -5.88 -17.35
N ASN A 249 -32.60 -6.40 -17.80
CA ASN A 249 -32.53 -7.39 -18.87
C ASN A 249 -32.18 -8.81 -18.37
N GLY A 250 -31.89 -8.98 -17.07
CA GLY A 250 -31.59 -10.30 -16.48
C GLY A 250 -30.30 -10.93 -17.03
N ARG A 251 -29.23 -10.13 -17.17
CA ARG A 251 -27.96 -10.59 -17.74
C ARG A 251 -26.75 -9.87 -17.13
N ILE A 252 -25.57 -10.42 -17.33
CA ILE A 252 -24.28 -9.74 -17.18
C ILE A 252 -23.70 -9.47 -18.57
N GLN A 253 -23.04 -8.33 -18.76
CA GLN A 253 -22.28 -8.05 -19.99
C GLN A 253 -20.82 -7.75 -19.67
N LYS A 254 -19.91 -8.29 -20.48
CA LYS A 254 -18.46 -8.07 -20.41
C LYS A 254 -18.02 -7.11 -21.52
N PHE A 255 -17.13 -6.20 -21.17
CA PHE A 255 -16.47 -5.25 -22.07
C PHE A 255 -14.97 -5.38 -21.93
N ASN A 256 -14.25 -5.35 -23.06
CA ASN A 256 -12.78 -5.42 -23.05
C ASN A 256 -12.15 -4.10 -22.58
N THR A 257 -10.82 -4.04 -22.49
CA THR A 257 -10.06 -2.84 -22.11
C THR A 257 -10.26 -1.63 -23.06
N LYS A 258 -10.77 -1.87 -24.28
CA LYS A 258 -11.18 -0.83 -25.25
C LYS A 258 -12.67 -0.46 -25.12
N GLN A 259 -13.35 -0.97 -24.09
CA GLN A 259 -14.76 -0.76 -23.80
C GLN A 259 -15.71 -1.23 -24.90
N GLN A 260 -15.30 -2.27 -25.63
CA GLN A 260 -16.12 -2.94 -26.63
C GLN A 260 -16.78 -4.17 -26.00
N PHE A 261 -18.05 -4.40 -26.32
CA PHE A 261 -18.77 -5.59 -25.89
C PHE A 261 -18.02 -6.87 -26.32
N VAL A 262 -17.94 -7.84 -25.41
CA VAL A 262 -17.27 -9.12 -25.64
C VAL A 262 -18.26 -10.27 -25.57
N LEU A 263 -18.98 -10.40 -24.45
CA LEU A 263 -19.92 -11.49 -24.23
C LEU A 263 -21.04 -11.08 -23.28
N GLU A 264 -22.14 -11.83 -23.35
CA GLU A 264 -23.30 -11.75 -22.48
C GLU A 264 -23.47 -13.06 -21.71
N ILE A 265 -23.75 -12.97 -20.42
CA ILE A 265 -24.02 -14.10 -19.53
C ILE A 265 -25.45 -13.99 -19.01
N THR A 266 -26.32 -14.90 -19.42
CA THR A 266 -27.70 -14.99 -18.89
C THR A 266 -27.87 -16.11 -17.88
N GLY A 267 -26.95 -17.07 -17.85
CA GLY A 267 -27.14 -18.37 -17.19
C GLY A 267 -28.18 -19.25 -17.91
N LEU A 268 -28.29 -20.50 -17.48
CA LEU A 268 -29.16 -21.53 -18.07
C LEU A 268 -29.93 -22.28 -16.98
N GLY A 269 -31.15 -22.73 -17.28
CA GLY A 269 -31.98 -23.47 -16.33
C GLY A 269 -32.09 -22.75 -14.97
N ASN A 270 -31.68 -23.42 -13.89
CA ASN A 270 -31.73 -22.88 -12.53
C ASN A 270 -30.78 -21.69 -12.32
N SER A 271 -29.73 -21.54 -13.12
CA SER A 271 -28.80 -20.42 -13.04
C SER A 271 -29.20 -19.21 -13.89
N LYS A 272 -30.33 -19.28 -14.62
CA LYS A 272 -30.84 -18.14 -15.41
C LYS A 272 -31.06 -16.92 -14.52
N LEU A 273 -30.43 -15.79 -14.87
CA LEU A 273 -30.53 -14.55 -14.13
C LEU A 273 -31.91 -13.90 -14.31
N ILE A 274 -32.43 -13.35 -13.22
CA ILE A 274 -33.70 -12.59 -13.17
C ILE A 274 -33.40 -11.15 -12.78
N ASN A 275 -32.66 -10.94 -11.69
CA ASN A 275 -32.39 -9.61 -11.14
C ASN A 275 -30.97 -9.53 -10.56
N PRO A 276 -29.93 -9.58 -11.41
CA PRO A 276 -28.55 -9.46 -10.95
C PRO A 276 -28.36 -8.10 -10.29
N SER A 277 -27.95 -8.08 -9.02
CA SER A 277 -27.91 -6.87 -8.18
C SER A 277 -26.51 -6.53 -7.66
N GLY A 278 -25.62 -7.50 -7.62
CA GLY A 278 -24.23 -7.36 -7.17
C GLY A 278 -23.32 -8.30 -7.94
N ILE A 279 -22.13 -7.84 -8.29
CA ILE A 279 -21.13 -8.64 -9.01
C ILE A 279 -19.74 -8.41 -8.43
N THR A 280 -18.97 -9.49 -8.27
CA THR A 280 -17.54 -9.44 -7.94
C THR A 280 -16.81 -10.57 -8.65
N ILE A 281 -15.53 -10.38 -8.91
CA ILE A 281 -14.69 -11.36 -9.61
C ILE A 281 -13.46 -11.64 -8.75
N GLU A 282 -13.13 -12.92 -8.59
CA GLU A 282 -11.88 -13.38 -7.99
C GLU A 282 -11.45 -14.67 -8.72
N ASP A 283 -10.17 -14.77 -9.03
CA ASP A 283 -9.58 -15.95 -9.70
C ASP A 283 -10.39 -16.47 -10.90
N GLN A 284 -10.76 -15.54 -11.79
CA GLN A 284 -11.56 -15.78 -13.00
C GLN A 284 -13.00 -16.29 -12.75
N LYS A 285 -13.43 -16.42 -11.50
CA LYS A 285 -14.80 -16.75 -11.11
C LYS A 285 -15.62 -15.48 -10.93
N ILE A 286 -16.81 -15.47 -11.51
CA ILE A 286 -17.73 -14.34 -11.47
C ILE A 286 -18.86 -14.69 -10.49
N TYR A 287 -18.90 -13.98 -9.37
CA TYR A 287 -19.94 -14.15 -8.35
C TYR A 287 -21.03 -13.11 -8.56
N VAL A 288 -22.25 -13.57 -8.81
CA VAL A 288 -23.40 -12.71 -9.12
C VAL A 288 -24.50 -12.93 -8.09
N VAL A 289 -24.87 -11.89 -7.37
CA VAL A 289 -26.07 -11.90 -6.52
C VAL A 289 -27.29 -11.72 -7.42
N ASP A 290 -28.22 -12.67 -7.37
CA ASP A 290 -29.55 -12.50 -7.92
C ASP A 290 -30.53 -12.19 -6.78
N LYS A 291 -31.03 -10.96 -6.76
CA LYS A 291 -31.87 -10.44 -5.67
C LYS A 291 -33.23 -11.13 -5.59
N ASP A 292 -33.81 -11.50 -6.72
CA ASP A 292 -35.17 -12.07 -6.75
C ASP A 292 -35.12 -13.59 -6.55
N LYS A 293 -33.99 -14.24 -6.88
CA LYS A 293 -33.74 -15.65 -6.56
C LYS A 293 -33.14 -15.89 -5.16
N LEU A 294 -32.71 -14.84 -4.46
CA LEU A 294 -32.08 -14.92 -3.13
C LEU A 294 -30.84 -15.83 -3.10
N GLN A 295 -30.01 -15.76 -4.13
CA GLN A 295 -28.85 -16.64 -4.29
C GLN A 295 -27.64 -15.91 -4.89
N VAL A 296 -26.46 -16.49 -4.70
CA VAL A 296 -25.25 -16.10 -5.42
C VAL A 296 -24.95 -17.19 -6.45
N ILE A 297 -24.85 -16.81 -7.71
CA ILE A 297 -24.50 -17.72 -8.81
C ILE A 297 -23.05 -17.48 -9.18
N VAL A 298 -22.27 -18.55 -9.31
CA VAL A 298 -20.86 -18.49 -9.68
C VAL A 298 -20.72 -18.95 -11.12
N PHE A 299 -20.12 -18.11 -11.96
CA PHE A 299 -19.80 -18.42 -13.35
C PHE A 299 -18.29 -18.47 -13.57
N ASP A 300 -17.84 -19.14 -14.63
CA ASP A 300 -16.49 -18.98 -15.17
C ASP A 300 -16.40 -17.75 -16.09
N GLY A 301 -15.22 -17.51 -16.66
CA GLY A 301 -14.96 -16.39 -17.57
C GLY A 301 -15.74 -16.42 -18.88
N ASP A 302 -16.24 -17.60 -19.28
CA ASP A 302 -17.01 -17.83 -20.51
C ASP A 302 -18.53 -17.78 -20.27
N GLY A 303 -18.96 -17.75 -19.00
CA GLY A 303 -20.36 -17.65 -18.60
C GLY A 303 -21.01 -19.00 -18.30
N ASN A 304 -20.25 -20.09 -18.20
CA ASN A 304 -20.77 -21.37 -17.72
C ASN A 304 -20.97 -21.31 -16.21
N THR A 305 -22.03 -21.95 -15.73
CA THR A 305 -22.29 -22.01 -14.28
C THR A 305 -21.37 -23.01 -13.61
N LEU A 306 -20.64 -22.54 -12.61
CA LEU A 306 -19.77 -23.34 -11.76
C LEU A 306 -20.48 -23.78 -10.49
N ASP A 307 -21.20 -22.87 -9.83
CA ASP A 307 -21.83 -23.14 -8.52
C ASP A 307 -23.03 -22.23 -8.26
N THR A 308 -23.84 -22.56 -7.25
CA THR A 308 -24.92 -21.73 -6.73
C THR A 308 -24.96 -21.82 -5.20
N ILE A 309 -24.79 -20.67 -4.56
CA ILE A 309 -24.76 -20.54 -3.11
C ILE A 309 -26.09 -19.93 -2.66
N THR A 310 -26.78 -20.62 -1.75
CA THR A 310 -28.07 -20.19 -1.18
C THR A 310 -28.02 -20.20 0.35
N LYS A 311 -28.74 -19.28 0.98
CA LYS A 311 -28.90 -19.27 2.43
C LYS A 311 -30.35 -18.91 2.82
N PRO A 312 -31.05 -19.73 3.62
CA PRO A 312 -32.46 -19.49 3.97
C PRO A 312 -32.74 -18.14 4.65
N GLU A 313 -31.73 -17.62 5.34
CA GLU A 313 -31.80 -16.36 6.06
C GLU A 313 -31.76 -15.14 5.15
N TRP A 314 -31.25 -15.25 3.92
CA TRP A 314 -31.26 -14.12 2.98
C TRP A 314 -32.68 -13.74 2.60
N LYS A 315 -32.95 -12.44 2.60
CA LYS A 315 -34.28 -11.87 2.30
C LYS A 315 -34.23 -10.84 1.20
N LYS A 316 -33.12 -10.11 1.08
CA LYS A 316 -32.91 -9.12 0.03
C LYS A 316 -31.42 -8.89 -0.20
N PRO A 317 -30.69 -9.92 -0.66
CA PRO A 317 -29.27 -9.82 -0.94
C PRO A 317 -29.04 -8.84 -2.09
N ARG A 318 -28.01 -8.01 -1.97
CA ARG A 318 -27.77 -6.89 -2.91
C ARG A 318 -26.35 -6.88 -3.42
N ASN A 319 -25.40 -6.41 -2.64
CA ASN A 319 -24.02 -6.24 -3.08
C ASN A 319 -23.14 -7.37 -2.55
N ILE A 320 -22.13 -7.75 -3.33
CA ILE A 320 -21.13 -8.74 -2.98
C ILE A 320 -19.74 -8.18 -3.29
N ARG A 321 -18.78 -8.39 -2.38
CA ARG A 321 -17.37 -8.02 -2.55
C ARG A 321 -16.49 -9.10 -1.94
N ILE A 322 -15.32 -9.34 -2.51
CA ILE A 322 -14.29 -10.16 -1.89
C ILE A 322 -13.24 -9.23 -1.31
N LEU A 323 -13.02 -9.30 0.01
CA LEU A 323 -12.11 -8.45 0.77
C LEU A 323 -11.37 -9.31 1.81
N ASP A 324 -10.04 -9.17 1.94
CA ASP A 324 -9.21 -9.95 2.87
C ASP A 324 -9.49 -11.48 2.82
N ASN A 325 -9.60 -12.06 1.61
CA ASN A 325 -9.93 -13.48 1.37
C ASN A 325 -11.30 -13.92 1.96
N GLN A 326 -12.25 -12.99 2.07
CA GLN A 326 -13.60 -13.26 2.54
C GLN A 326 -14.61 -12.62 1.59
N ILE A 327 -15.69 -13.35 1.30
CA ILE A 327 -16.85 -12.77 0.63
C ILE A 327 -17.63 -11.98 1.67
N PHE A 328 -17.97 -10.74 1.35
CA PHE A 328 -18.96 -9.94 2.05
C PHE A 328 -20.20 -9.80 1.17
N LEU A 329 -21.32 -10.28 1.67
CA LEU A 329 -22.64 -10.10 1.06
C LEU A 329 -23.46 -9.16 1.93
N THR A 330 -24.00 -8.11 1.32
CA THR A 330 -24.96 -7.22 1.98
C THR A 330 -26.38 -7.66 1.67
N ASP A 331 -27.21 -7.72 2.71
CA ASP A 331 -28.64 -7.97 2.61
C ASP A 331 -29.38 -6.80 3.26
N GLU A 332 -30.27 -6.16 2.49
CA GLU A 332 -30.94 -4.94 2.91
C GLU A 332 -31.80 -5.10 4.17
N LEU A 333 -32.20 -6.33 4.53
CA LEU A 333 -33.10 -6.63 5.64
C LEU A 333 -32.42 -7.42 6.76
N THR A 334 -31.45 -8.27 6.41
CA THR A 334 -30.76 -9.15 7.38
C THR A 334 -29.34 -8.72 7.67
N GLY A 335 -28.84 -7.62 7.13
CA GLY A 335 -27.54 -7.09 7.52
C GLY A 335 -26.41 -7.54 6.61
N ILE A 336 -25.25 -7.85 7.18
CA ILE A 336 -24.06 -8.24 6.41
C ILE A 336 -23.69 -9.66 6.76
N TRP A 337 -23.46 -10.46 5.72
CA TRP A 337 -23.01 -11.83 5.80
C TRP A 337 -21.59 -11.92 5.28
N THR A 338 -20.71 -12.62 6.00
CA THR A 338 -19.35 -12.89 5.58
C THR A 338 -19.16 -14.38 5.35
N TYR A 339 -18.38 -14.76 4.34
CA TYR A 339 -17.99 -16.14 4.09
C TYR A 339 -16.48 -16.21 3.97
N SER A 340 -15.87 -17.02 4.82
CA SER A 340 -14.42 -17.22 4.77
C SER A 340 -14.07 -18.26 3.72
N LEU A 341 -13.25 -17.85 2.74
CA LEU A 341 -12.79 -18.73 1.67
C LEU A 341 -11.81 -19.80 2.19
N THR A 342 -11.27 -19.63 3.40
CA THR A 342 -10.31 -20.57 4.01
C THR A 342 -10.99 -21.72 4.75
N ASN A 343 -12.05 -21.44 5.53
CA ASN A 343 -12.73 -22.46 6.34
C ASN A 343 -14.16 -22.78 5.87
N GLY A 344 -14.67 -22.06 4.88
CA GLY A 344 -15.95 -22.37 4.23
C GLY A 344 -17.20 -22.05 5.07
N GLU A 345 -17.12 -21.11 6.01
CA GLU A 345 -18.23 -20.81 6.93
C GLU A 345 -18.85 -19.42 6.68
N TRP A 346 -20.19 -19.38 6.68
CA TRP A 346 -20.96 -18.13 6.67
C TRP A 346 -21.20 -17.62 8.08
N ASN A 347 -20.89 -16.34 8.31
CA ASN A 347 -21.15 -15.64 9.55
C ASN A 347 -21.99 -14.38 9.28
N GLN A 348 -22.79 -13.96 10.26
CA GLN A 348 -23.48 -12.67 10.19
C GLN A 348 -22.67 -11.66 11.01
N LEU A 349 -22.47 -10.45 10.48
CA LEU A 349 -21.84 -9.39 11.25
C LEU A 349 -22.73 -9.04 12.46
N PRO A 350 -22.22 -9.15 13.70
CA PRO A 350 -23.02 -8.90 14.87
C PRO A 350 -23.36 -7.41 15.03
N LYS A 351 -24.34 -7.12 15.88
CA LYS A 351 -24.59 -5.75 16.35
C LYS A 351 -23.31 -5.21 17.01
N PHE A 352 -22.98 -3.96 16.74
CA PHE A 352 -21.77 -3.32 17.26
C PHE A 352 -22.12 -2.20 18.23
N ARG A 353 -21.18 -1.87 19.12
CA ARG A 353 -21.31 -0.71 20.01
C ARG A 353 -20.56 0.46 19.41
N ASP A 354 -21.16 1.65 19.45
CA ASP A 354 -20.46 2.87 19.09
C ASP A 354 -19.52 3.35 20.23
N LYS A 355 -18.81 4.47 20.00
CA LYS A 355 -17.91 5.07 21.01
C LYS A 355 -18.60 5.44 22.33
N LYS A 356 -19.93 5.58 22.36
CA LYS A 356 -20.73 5.84 23.57
C LYS A 356 -21.26 4.56 24.22
N GLY A 357 -20.85 3.39 23.72
CA GLY A 357 -21.33 2.09 24.19
C GLY A 357 -22.74 1.74 23.72
N VAL A 358 -23.34 2.53 22.82
CA VAL A 358 -24.71 2.31 22.34
C VAL A 358 -24.71 1.26 21.25
N TYR A 359 -25.58 0.26 21.38
CA TYR A 359 -25.79 -0.74 20.33
C TYR A 359 -26.33 -0.09 19.06
N ARG A 360 -25.63 -0.35 17.95
CA ARG A 360 -26.01 0.06 16.61
C ARG A 360 -26.19 -1.17 15.73
N VAL A 361 -27.08 -1.01 14.77
CA VAL A 361 -27.39 -1.99 13.73
C VAL A 361 -27.43 -1.21 12.42
N LEU A 362 -26.91 -1.82 11.36
CA LEU A 362 -27.07 -1.30 10.00
C LEU A 362 -28.55 -1.43 9.64
N PHE A 363 -29.21 -0.32 9.29
CA PHE A 363 -30.64 -0.33 9.04
C PHE A 363 -30.96 -0.89 7.66
N ARG A 364 -30.20 -0.48 6.64
CA ARG A 364 -30.31 -1.00 5.28
C ARG A 364 -28.92 -0.97 4.61
N PRO A 365 -28.04 -1.93 4.94
CA PRO A 365 -26.71 -1.97 4.36
C PRO A 365 -26.80 -2.23 2.86
N PHE A 366 -26.06 -1.46 2.08
CA PHE A 366 -26.16 -1.48 0.62
C PHE A 366 -24.85 -1.89 -0.06
N ALA A 367 -23.72 -1.53 0.55
CA ALA A 367 -22.39 -1.91 0.09
C ALA A 367 -21.41 -1.93 1.26
N THR A 368 -20.29 -2.60 1.03
CA THR A 368 -19.11 -2.56 1.89
C THR A 368 -17.85 -2.44 1.06
N ASN A 369 -16.82 -1.83 1.60
CA ASN A 369 -15.49 -1.87 1.01
C ASN A 369 -14.42 -1.69 2.09
N MET A 370 -13.15 -1.81 1.73
CA MET A 370 -12.03 -1.73 2.63
C MET A 370 -10.96 -0.78 2.11
N ASP A 371 -10.38 0.02 3.01
CA ASP A 371 -9.23 0.85 2.66
C ASP A 371 -7.91 0.07 2.73
N THR A 372 -6.84 0.70 2.26
CA THR A 372 -5.50 0.12 2.30
C THR A 372 -4.97 -0.12 3.70
N THR A 373 -5.62 0.33 4.79
CA THR A 373 -5.20 0.01 6.17
C THR A 373 -5.92 -1.21 6.74
N GLY A 374 -6.86 -1.78 5.99
CA GLY A 374 -7.73 -2.88 6.45
C GLY A 374 -8.99 -2.39 7.16
N SER A 375 -9.25 -1.08 7.18
CA SER A 375 -10.47 -0.53 7.79
C SER A 375 -11.67 -0.78 6.88
N LEU A 376 -12.75 -1.32 7.45
CA LEU A 376 -14.01 -1.63 6.76
C LEU A 376 -14.96 -0.44 6.79
N TYR A 377 -15.64 -0.21 5.67
CA TYR A 377 -16.62 0.85 5.49
C TYR A 377 -17.95 0.23 5.11
N PHE A 378 -18.95 0.39 5.96
CA PHE A 378 -20.30 -0.08 5.69
C PHE A 378 -21.21 1.07 5.31
N VAL A 379 -21.80 0.96 4.13
CA VAL A 379 -22.70 1.96 3.57
C VAL A 379 -24.14 1.65 3.99
N ASP A 380 -24.72 2.49 4.85
CA ASP A 380 -26.11 2.35 5.31
C ASP A 380 -27.03 3.31 4.55
N PHE A 381 -27.71 2.75 3.55
CA PHE A 381 -28.60 3.48 2.65
C PHE A 381 -29.72 4.18 3.43
N GLY A 382 -30.35 3.48 4.37
CA GLY A 382 -31.54 3.97 5.05
C GLY A 382 -31.25 4.95 6.19
N LYS A 383 -30.00 5.05 6.64
CA LYS A 383 -29.55 6.08 7.60
C LYS A 383 -28.71 7.20 6.97
N HIS A 384 -28.50 7.19 5.66
CA HIS A 384 -27.73 8.20 4.94
C HIS A 384 -26.30 8.37 5.47
N ARG A 385 -25.62 7.28 5.81
CA ARG A 385 -24.34 7.33 6.52
C ARG A 385 -23.42 6.20 6.16
N ILE A 386 -22.16 6.35 6.56
CA ILE A 386 -21.14 5.31 6.46
C ILE A 386 -20.58 5.04 7.84
N ASP A 387 -20.59 3.79 8.27
CA ASP A 387 -19.99 3.34 9.52
C ASP A 387 -18.62 2.71 9.23
N ILE A 388 -17.58 3.19 9.91
CA ILE A 388 -16.18 2.80 9.70
C ILE A 388 -15.71 1.96 10.87
N PHE A 389 -15.09 0.82 10.56
CA PHE A 389 -14.48 -0.09 11.51
C PHE A 389 -12.99 -0.20 11.20
N SER A 390 -12.16 -0.03 12.21
CA SER A 390 -10.72 -0.13 12.06
C SER A 390 -10.18 -1.20 13.00
N GLN A 391 -9.01 -1.76 12.66
CA GLN A 391 -8.34 -2.67 13.58
C GLN A 391 -8.06 -1.95 14.89
N LYS A 392 -8.39 -2.58 16.02
CA LYS A 392 -8.22 -1.99 17.35
C LYS A 392 -6.82 -1.42 17.56
N ASN A 393 -5.80 -2.13 17.08
CA ASN A 393 -4.42 -1.70 17.17
C ASN A 393 -4.13 -0.42 16.38
N ASN A 394 -4.73 -0.22 15.19
CA ASN A 394 -4.57 1.02 14.42
C ASN A 394 -5.11 2.26 15.16
N LEU A 395 -6.06 2.09 16.08
CA LEU A 395 -6.69 3.20 16.80
C LEU A 395 -5.99 3.55 18.13
N LEU A 396 -5.29 2.60 18.72
CA LEU A 396 -4.67 2.73 20.04
C LEU A 396 -3.16 2.92 19.98
N SER A 397 -2.58 2.89 18.77
CA SER A 397 -1.15 2.98 18.56
C SER A 397 -0.71 4.25 17.88
N ASN A 398 0.51 4.72 18.16
CA ASN A 398 1.15 5.73 17.31
C ASN A 398 1.48 5.19 15.91
N LEU A 399 1.61 6.09 14.95
CA LEU A 399 2.14 5.81 13.61
C LEU A 399 3.67 5.66 13.69
N ASP A 400 4.20 4.69 12.96
CA ASP A 400 5.64 4.53 12.71
C ASP A 400 6.06 5.50 11.60
N LEU A 401 6.43 6.72 12.00
CA LEU A 401 7.06 7.70 11.13
C LEU A 401 8.57 7.44 11.12
N LYS A 402 9.17 7.36 9.93
CA LYS A 402 10.60 7.10 9.77
C LYS A 402 11.24 8.07 8.79
N ILE A 403 12.27 8.78 9.21
CA ILE A 403 13.14 9.58 8.33
C ILE A 403 14.21 8.67 7.74
N GLU A 404 14.14 8.45 6.42
CA GLU A 404 15.13 7.65 5.70
C GLU A 404 16.40 8.44 5.39
N SER A 405 16.24 9.71 5.00
CA SER A 405 17.34 10.61 4.64
C SER A 405 16.88 12.06 4.62
N ILE A 406 17.82 12.98 4.87
CA ILE A 406 17.66 14.42 4.72
C ILE A 406 18.66 14.89 3.67
N ASP A 407 18.19 15.13 2.46
CA ASP A 407 19.01 15.55 1.33
C ASP A 407 19.21 17.08 1.36
N THR A 408 20.48 17.46 1.39
CA THR A 408 20.97 18.85 1.44
C THR A 408 21.78 19.22 0.21
N SER A 409 21.71 18.41 -0.86
CA SER A 409 22.46 18.65 -2.09
C SER A 409 22.05 19.93 -2.82
N ASP A 410 20.83 20.43 -2.59
CA ASP A 410 20.28 21.69 -3.13
C ASP A 410 20.19 22.80 -2.06
N PHE A 411 21.09 22.79 -1.06
CA PHE A 411 21.10 23.76 0.05
C PHE A 411 21.05 25.21 -0.48
N PRO A 412 20.16 26.08 0.05
CA PRO A 412 19.37 25.97 1.28
C PRO A 412 18.02 25.25 1.15
N ASN A 413 17.73 24.59 0.02
CA ASN A 413 16.55 23.74 -0.08
C ASN A 413 16.86 22.37 0.56
N ILE A 414 16.00 21.95 1.48
CA ILE A 414 16.13 20.70 2.23
C ILE A 414 15.00 19.78 1.79
N HIS A 415 15.34 18.54 1.44
CA HIS A 415 14.38 17.51 1.06
C HIS A 415 14.43 16.34 2.04
N ILE A 416 13.33 16.10 2.75
CA ILE A 416 13.25 15.03 3.74
C ILE A 416 12.44 13.88 3.16
N TYR A 417 13.06 12.69 3.09
CA TYR A 417 12.43 11.46 2.63
C TYR A 417 11.93 10.68 3.84
N THR A 418 10.62 10.47 3.92
CA THR A 418 10.00 9.78 5.07
C THR A 418 8.91 8.80 4.67
N ARG A 419 8.71 7.77 5.49
CA ARG A 419 7.61 6.81 5.39
C ARG A 419 6.75 6.86 6.64
N VAL A 420 5.48 6.54 6.48
CA VAL A 420 4.52 6.46 7.58
C VAL A 420 3.82 5.11 7.50
N LYS A 421 4.03 4.26 8.52
CA LYS A 421 3.42 2.93 8.62
C LYS A 421 2.52 2.86 9.86
N ASN A 422 1.52 1.98 9.81
CA ASN A 422 0.83 1.57 11.03
C ASN A 422 1.66 0.53 11.82
N ARG A 423 1.19 0.15 13.01
CA ARG A 423 1.84 -0.90 13.82
C ARG A 423 1.91 -2.27 13.15
N ALA A 424 1.08 -2.55 12.15
CA ALA A 424 1.16 -3.79 11.37
C ALA A 424 2.24 -3.72 10.27
N GLY A 425 2.97 -2.62 10.15
CA GLY A 425 3.99 -2.40 9.11
C GLY A 425 3.42 -2.03 7.74
N LYS A 426 2.12 -1.75 7.65
CA LYS A 426 1.43 -1.36 6.42
C LYS A 426 1.55 0.15 6.20
N GLU A 427 1.86 0.55 4.97
CA GLU A 427 2.02 1.95 4.59
C GLU A 427 0.70 2.73 4.74
N ILE A 428 0.78 3.92 5.33
CA ILE A 428 -0.32 4.89 5.37
C ILE A 428 -0.21 5.80 4.14
N VAL A 429 -1.24 5.77 3.31
CA VAL A 429 -1.29 6.50 2.04
C VAL A 429 -2.18 7.74 2.15
N GLY A 430 -1.96 8.74 1.30
CA GLY A 430 -2.83 9.91 1.20
C GLY A 430 -2.74 10.90 2.34
N ILE A 431 -1.66 10.89 3.12
CA ILE A 431 -1.46 11.88 4.17
C ILE A 431 -1.26 13.25 3.50
N ASP A 432 -2.14 14.18 3.81
CA ASP A 432 -2.08 15.52 3.23
C ASP A 432 -0.94 16.34 3.82
N ARG A 433 -0.54 17.40 3.09
CA ARG A 433 0.55 18.29 3.54
C ARG A 433 0.24 18.94 4.90
N LEU A 434 -1.02 19.20 5.23
CA LEU A 434 -1.42 19.86 6.47
C LEU A 434 -1.41 18.92 7.68
N SER A 435 -1.34 17.60 7.46
CA SER A 435 -1.11 16.58 8.47
C SER A 435 0.34 16.49 8.96
N PHE A 436 1.30 17.06 8.23
CA PHE A 436 2.72 17.08 8.62
C PHE A 436 3.11 18.36 9.36
N ARG A 437 4.08 18.25 10.27
CA ARG A 437 4.77 19.36 10.92
C ARG A 437 6.27 19.10 10.88
N ILE A 438 7.05 20.10 10.50
CA ILE A 438 8.52 20.04 10.47
C ILE A 438 9.04 21.02 11.53
N PHE A 439 10.06 20.59 12.26
CA PHE A 439 10.75 21.38 13.27
C PHE A 439 12.24 21.40 12.95
N GLU A 440 12.83 22.58 12.80
CA GLU A 440 14.27 22.79 12.64
C GLU A 440 14.81 23.43 13.92
N ASN A 441 15.73 22.74 14.61
CA ASN A 441 16.20 23.13 15.94
C ASN A 441 15.04 23.49 16.89
N ASP A 442 14.02 22.62 16.91
CA ASP A 442 12.76 22.76 17.66
C ASP A 442 11.85 23.95 17.26
N ASN A 443 12.24 24.75 16.26
CA ASN A 443 11.39 25.80 15.69
C ASN A 443 10.53 25.23 14.56
N MET A 444 9.22 25.45 14.61
CA MET A 444 8.32 24.96 13.57
C MET A 444 8.56 25.67 12.24
N THR A 445 8.76 24.92 11.17
CA THR A 445 8.80 25.45 9.79
C THR A 445 7.36 25.64 9.29
N PRO A 446 6.89 26.88 9.05
CA PRO A 446 5.50 27.13 8.68
C PRO A 446 5.19 26.82 7.21
N LEU A 447 6.21 26.83 6.34
CA LEU A 447 6.07 26.70 4.89
C LEU A 447 6.95 25.56 4.38
N PHE A 448 6.30 24.52 3.88
CA PHE A 448 6.93 23.43 3.15
C PHE A 448 5.97 22.88 2.10
N SER A 449 6.53 22.16 1.14
CA SER A 449 5.81 21.47 0.08
C SER A 449 5.88 19.96 0.28
N LEU A 450 4.88 19.25 -0.25
CA LEU A 450 4.87 17.81 -0.35
C LEU A 450 4.98 17.44 -1.83
N ALA A 451 5.96 16.61 -2.19
CA ALA A 451 6.18 16.22 -3.58
C ALA A 451 5.00 15.45 -4.17
N ASN A 452 4.81 15.59 -5.48
CA ASN A 452 3.76 14.86 -6.20
C ASN A 452 4.15 13.38 -6.35
N LYS A 453 3.31 12.50 -5.80
CA LYS A 453 3.50 11.03 -5.83
C LYS A 453 3.64 10.46 -7.24
N ASN A 454 2.96 11.01 -8.24
CA ASN A 454 3.06 10.54 -9.63
C ASN A 454 4.47 10.74 -10.19
N LYS A 455 5.17 11.81 -9.78
CA LYS A 455 6.57 12.03 -10.16
C LYS A 455 7.52 11.07 -9.45
N ILE A 456 7.18 10.65 -8.23
CA ILE A 456 7.98 9.67 -7.48
C ILE A 456 7.87 8.28 -8.13
N ASN A 457 6.71 7.97 -8.71
CA ASN A 457 6.33 6.64 -9.20
C ASN A 457 6.37 6.48 -10.73
N ASP A 458 7.06 7.39 -11.41
CA ASP A 458 7.15 7.41 -12.89
C ASP A 458 7.95 6.23 -13.46
N LYS A 459 8.98 5.76 -12.75
CA LYS A 459 9.87 4.68 -13.17
C LYS A 459 9.75 3.41 -12.32
N LEU A 460 9.74 2.25 -12.96
CA LEU A 460 9.80 0.92 -12.32
C LEU A 460 11.28 0.48 -12.20
N GLN A 461 11.66 -0.01 -11.03
CA GLN A 461 13.00 -0.52 -10.73
C GLN A 461 12.91 -2.01 -10.39
N ILE A 462 13.58 -2.85 -11.18
CA ILE A 462 13.60 -4.30 -10.98
C ILE A 462 15.04 -4.75 -10.73
N ALA A 463 15.26 -5.50 -9.67
CA ALA A 463 16.50 -6.23 -9.46
C ALA A 463 16.23 -7.73 -9.61
N MET A 464 16.81 -8.36 -10.63
CA MET A 464 16.71 -9.78 -10.89
C MET A 464 17.93 -10.52 -10.33
N VAL A 465 17.69 -11.53 -9.50
CA VAL A 465 18.71 -12.42 -8.95
C VAL A 465 18.48 -13.80 -9.55
N TYR A 466 19.38 -14.29 -10.40
CA TYR A 466 19.22 -15.60 -11.03
C TYR A 466 20.08 -16.68 -10.38
N GLU A 467 19.51 -17.87 -10.25
CA GLU A 467 20.18 -19.11 -9.90
C GLU A 467 21.17 -19.50 -11.01
N ASN A 468 22.48 -19.53 -10.73
CA ASN A 468 23.48 -19.85 -11.75
C ASN A 468 23.61 -21.37 -11.98
N SER A 469 22.53 -22.05 -12.36
CA SER A 469 22.47 -23.50 -12.51
C SER A 469 22.31 -23.97 -13.96
N GLU A 470 22.61 -25.24 -14.20
CA GLU A 470 22.41 -25.85 -15.51
C GLU A 470 20.92 -26.05 -15.82
N SER A 471 20.11 -26.32 -14.79
CA SER A 471 18.65 -26.43 -14.92
C SER A 471 18.00 -25.11 -15.36
N LEU A 472 18.38 -23.97 -14.76
CA LEU A 472 17.84 -22.67 -15.17
C LEU A 472 18.19 -22.34 -16.62
N LYS A 473 19.43 -22.64 -17.04
CA LYS A 473 19.85 -22.45 -18.43
C LYS A 473 19.09 -23.32 -19.41
N LYS A 474 18.81 -24.58 -19.07
CA LYS A 474 18.01 -25.49 -19.89
C LYS A 474 16.56 -25.01 -19.99
N GLY A 475 16.04 -24.33 -18.97
CA GLY A 475 14.75 -23.64 -18.96
C GLY A 475 14.67 -22.36 -19.80
N LYS A 476 15.56 -22.16 -20.78
CA LYS A 476 15.64 -20.93 -21.59
C LYS A 476 14.31 -20.56 -22.26
N LEU A 477 13.59 -21.53 -22.83
CA LEU A 477 12.34 -21.26 -23.54
C LEU A 477 11.29 -20.69 -22.57
N ASN A 478 11.09 -21.34 -21.42
CA ASN A 478 10.20 -20.87 -20.37
C ASN A 478 10.58 -19.48 -19.84
N LEU A 479 11.88 -19.20 -19.68
CA LEU A 479 12.35 -17.85 -19.30
C LEU A 479 12.03 -16.81 -20.37
N GLU A 480 12.26 -17.15 -21.64
CA GLU A 480 12.00 -16.26 -22.77
C GLU A 480 10.52 -15.96 -22.89
N ASP A 481 9.68 -16.99 -22.94
CA ASP A 481 8.22 -16.87 -23.09
C ASP A 481 7.58 -16.19 -21.88
N GLY A 482 7.98 -16.57 -20.66
CA GLY A 482 7.41 -16.02 -19.43
C GLY A 482 7.84 -14.58 -19.13
N LEU A 483 9.06 -14.18 -19.49
CA LEU A 483 9.53 -12.80 -19.26
C LEU A 483 9.24 -11.85 -20.42
N PHE A 484 8.96 -12.36 -21.62
CA PHE A 484 8.68 -11.52 -22.79
C PHE A 484 7.55 -10.49 -22.58
N PRO A 485 6.39 -10.83 -21.97
CA PRO A 485 5.34 -9.85 -21.68
C PRO A 485 5.80 -8.70 -20.78
N LEU A 486 6.59 -9.01 -19.74
CA LEU A 486 7.17 -8.01 -18.84
C LEU A 486 8.09 -7.06 -19.61
N PHE A 487 9.10 -7.59 -20.31
CA PHE A 487 10.09 -6.76 -21.00
C PHE A 487 9.51 -5.96 -22.16
N ARG A 488 8.51 -6.50 -22.86
CA ARG A 488 7.78 -5.79 -23.91
C ARG A 488 7.00 -4.58 -23.38
N SER A 489 6.61 -4.61 -22.10
CA SER A 489 5.81 -3.57 -21.46
C SER A 489 6.64 -2.51 -20.75
N LEU A 490 7.95 -2.72 -20.58
CA LEU A 490 8.86 -1.76 -19.97
C LEU A 490 8.97 -0.48 -20.80
N HIS A 491 9.04 0.66 -20.11
CA HIS A 491 9.35 1.96 -20.70
C HIS A 491 10.85 2.26 -20.64
N GLU A 492 11.29 3.26 -21.41
CA GLU A 492 12.70 3.71 -21.43
C GLU A 492 13.20 4.22 -20.08
N THR A 493 12.30 4.71 -19.22
CA THR A 493 12.62 5.19 -17.87
C THR A 493 12.73 4.06 -16.85
N ASP A 494 12.19 2.88 -17.16
CA ASP A 494 12.26 1.72 -16.29
C ASP A 494 13.67 1.11 -16.32
N LYS A 495 14.04 0.42 -15.24
CA LYS A 495 15.39 -0.14 -15.11
C LYS A 495 15.32 -1.56 -14.58
N VAL A 496 16.01 -2.46 -15.26
CA VAL A 496 16.28 -3.82 -14.78
C VAL A 496 17.77 -3.97 -14.49
N SER A 497 18.10 -4.45 -13.29
CA SER A 497 19.46 -4.85 -12.91
C SER A 497 19.53 -6.36 -12.75
N LEU A 498 20.64 -6.98 -13.12
CA LEU A 498 20.82 -8.44 -13.07
C LEU A 498 21.99 -8.83 -12.18
N TYR A 499 21.71 -9.69 -11.21
CA TYR A 499 22.65 -10.23 -10.24
C TYR A 499 22.74 -11.74 -10.40
N ARG A 500 23.96 -12.26 -10.36
CA ARG A 500 24.22 -13.70 -10.36
C ARG A 500 24.29 -14.21 -8.93
N ALA A 501 23.48 -15.22 -8.58
CA ALA A 501 23.64 -15.98 -7.35
C ALA A 501 24.52 -17.22 -7.61
N GLY A 502 25.84 -17.05 -7.49
CA GLY A 502 26.82 -18.14 -7.50
C GLY A 502 27.66 -18.13 -6.21
N LYS A 503 28.82 -18.79 -6.22
CA LYS A 503 29.82 -18.76 -5.15
C LYS A 503 30.21 -17.33 -4.78
N ASP A 504 30.39 -16.48 -5.80
CA ASP A 504 30.53 -15.04 -5.66
C ASP A 504 29.34 -14.33 -6.31
N SER A 505 28.49 -13.72 -5.47
CA SER A 505 27.41 -12.88 -5.95
C SER A 505 27.96 -11.61 -6.59
N GLN A 506 27.52 -11.33 -7.83
CA GLN A 506 28.03 -10.21 -8.63
C GLN A 506 26.88 -9.52 -9.36
N LEU A 507 26.96 -8.19 -9.44
CA LEU A 507 26.15 -7.40 -10.36
C LEU A 507 26.69 -7.61 -11.77
N ILE A 508 25.89 -8.23 -12.64
CA ILE A 508 26.27 -8.59 -14.02
C ILE A 508 25.82 -7.52 -15.01
N LEU A 509 24.59 -7.02 -14.84
CA LEU A 509 24.06 -5.91 -15.62
C LEU A 509 23.60 -4.82 -14.66
N PRO A 510 24.22 -3.62 -14.68
CA PRO A 510 23.77 -2.53 -13.82
C PRO A 510 22.38 -2.06 -14.22
N GLU A 511 22.11 -1.83 -15.50
CA GLU A 511 20.82 -1.37 -16.02
C GLU A 511 20.59 -1.92 -17.43
N THR A 512 19.38 -2.40 -17.71
CA THR A 512 18.92 -2.81 -19.04
C THR A 512 17.39 -2.77 -19.11
N VAL A 513 16.86 -2.70 -20.32
CA VAL A 513 15.45 -2.96 -20.66
C VAL A 513 15.33 -4.05 -21.75
N SER A 514 16.44 -4.72 -22.06
CA SER A 514 16.55 -5.73 -23.12
C SER A 514 16.50 -7.14 -22.53
N LEU A 515 15.44 -7.88 -22.84
CA LEU A 515 15.35 -9.31 -22.50
C LEU A 515 16.52 -10.09 -23.10
N ARG A 516 16.96 -9.73 -24.32
CA ARG A 516 18.08 -10.38 -24.99
C ARG A 516 19.37 -10.26 -24.20
N ASP A 517 19.62 -9.11 -23.56
CA ASP A 517 20.83 -8.90 -22.75
C ASP A 517 20.80 -9.80 -21.50
N VAL A 518 19.64 -9.86 -20.83
CA VAL A 518 19.42 -10.70 -19.66
C VAL A 518 19.62 -12.18 -20.00
N LEU A 519 18.95 -12.67 -21.05
CA LEU A 519 19.07 -14.06 -21.49
C LEU A 519 20.49 -14.41 -21.95
N ALA A 520 21.19 -13.49 -22.64
CA ALA A 520 22.58 -13.69 -23.04
C ALA A 520 23.49 -13.86 -21.82
N LYS A 521 23.34 -13.03 -20.77
CA LYS A 521 24.15 -13.15 -19.56
C LYS A 521 23.89 -14.42 -18.77
N ILE A 522 22.64 -14.87 -18.69
CA ILE A 522 22.29 -16.16 -18.06
C ILE A 522 22.93 -17.32 -18.85
N ARG A 523 22.80 -17.32 -20.18
CA ARG A 523 23.36 -18.35 -21.07
C ARG A 523 24.88 -18.45 -20.96
N ASP A 524 25.56 -17.30 -21.01
CA ASP A 524 27.02 -17.22 -21.10
C ASP A 524 27.73 -17.46 -19.74
N SER A 525 26.99 -17.46 -18.63
CA SER A 525 27.55 -17.72 -17.30
C SER A 525 27.97 -19.18 -17.14
N LYS A 526 29.08 -19.51 -16.47
CA LYS A 526 29.41 -20.91 -16.17
C LYS A 526 28.55 -21.41 -14.99
N PRO A 527 27.84 -22.55 -15.07
CA PRO A 527 26.99 -23.03 -13.97
C PRO A 527 27.81 -23.40 -12.73
N GLU A 528 27.18 -23.31 -11.57
CA GLU A 528 27.76 -23.60 -10.26
C GLU A 528 26.78 -24.40 -9.39
N ASP A 529 27.31 -25.26 -8.51
CA ASP A 529 26.50 -26.11 -7.61
C ASP A 529 26.17 -25.44 -6.26
N LYS A 530 26.73 -24.25 -6.02
CA LYS A 530 26.50 -23.44 -4.80
C LYS A 530 25.99 -22.07 -5.20
N PHE A 531 24.88 -21.69 -4.59
CA PHE A 531 24.24 -20.40 -4.82
C PHE A 531 24.44 -19.51 -3.60
N ASN A 532 24.43 -18.20 -3.78
CA ASN A 532 24.43 -17.24 -2.68
C ASN A 532 23.39 -16.16 -2.98
N PHE A 533 22.13 -16.57 -2.82
CA PHE A 533 20.97 -15.70 -2.93
C PHE A 533 21.04 -14.59 -1.89
N GLY A 534 21.40 -14.93 -0.64
CA GLY A 534 21.46 -13.95 0.44
C GLY A 534 22.31 -12.73 0.12
N LYS A 535 23.58 -12.93 -0.29
CA LYS A 535 24.48 -11.82 -0.62
C LYS A 535 24.03 -11.03 -1.85
N ALA A 536 23.50 -11.71 -2.87
CA ALA A 536 22.95 -11.06 -4.06
C ALA A 536 21.76 -10.16 -3.70
N SER A 537 20.87 -10.63 -2.82
CA SER A 537 19.67 -9.91 -2.39
C SER A 537 19.98 -8.69 -1.55
N ILE A 538 20.95 -8.76 -0.63
CA ILE A 538 21.42 -7.58 0.11
C ILE A 538 21.96 -6.53 -0.86
N ALA A 539 22.75 -6.93 -1.87
CA ALA A 539 23.28 -6.00 -2.87
C ALA A 539 22.19 -5.40 -3.77
N ALA A 540 21.19 -6.20 -4.13
CA ALA A 540 20.03 -5.77 -4.91
C ALA A 540 19.16 -4.78 -4.14
N ILE A 541 18.77 -5.09 -2.90
CA ILE A 541 17.95 -4.22 -2.05
C ILE A 541 18.70 -2.91 -1.74
N LYS A 542 20.02 -2.97 -1.52
CA LYS A 542 20.85 -1.76 -1.37
C LYS A 542 20.76 -0.83 -2.56
N LYS A 543 20.81 -1.37 -3.79
CA LYS A 543 20.66 -0.56 -5.01
C LYS A 543 19.24 0.01 -5.09
N LEU A 544 18.22 -0.81 -4.85
CA LEU A 544 16.83 -0.40 -4.88
C LEU A 544 16.51 0.68 -3.83
N SER A 545 17.08 0.63 -2.62
CA SER A 545 16.80 1.61 -1.56
C SER A 545 17.24 3.03 -1.91
N MET A 546 18.21 3.18 -2.83
CA MET A 546 18.69 4.47 -3.32
C MET A 546 17.78 5.11 -4.38
N GLU A 547 16.88 4.32 -4.98
CA GLU A 547 16.02 4.77 -6.08
C GLU A 547 14.62 5.14 -5.57
N THR A 548 13.91 5.98 -6.33
CA THR A 548 12.48 6.28 -6.16
C THR A 548 11.62 5.49 -7.15
N GLY A 549 10.37 5.29 -6.78
CA GLY A 549 9.35 4.61 -7.59
C GLY A 549 9.17 3.14 -7.22
N PRO A 550 8.27 2.41 -7.90
CA PRO A 550 8.06 0.99 -7.65
C PRO A 550 9.36 0.20 -7.74
N LYS A 551 9.65 -0.60 -6.70
CA LYS A 551 10.91 -1.35 -6.57
C LYS A 551 10.61 -2.82 -6.29
N ILE A 552 11.12 -3.70 -7.13
CA ILE A 552 10.85 -5.14 -7.05
C ILE A 552 12.16 -5.92 -7.01
N LEU A 553 12.26 -6.88 -6.08
CA LEU A 553 13.27 -7.92 -6.11
C LEU A 553 12.66 -9.18 -6.74
N VAL A 554 13.28 -9.70 -7.79
CA VAL A 554 12.81 -10.89 -8.51
C VAL A 554 13.89 -11.97 -8.45
N TYR A 555 13.56 -13.14 -7.92
CA TYR A 555 14.39 -14.33 -8.07
C TYR A 555 14.00 -15.09 -9.34
N LEU A 556 14.98 -15.49 -10.14
CA LEU A 556 14.81 -16.41 -11.27
C LEU A 556 15.42 -17.75 -10.88
N VAL A 557 14.56 -18.74 -10.65
CA VAL A 557 14.95 -20.02 -10.06
C VAL A 557 14.43 -21.20 -10.87
N SER A 558 14.97 -22.38 -10.56
CA SER A 558 14.58 -23.67 -11.09
C SER A 558 14.45 -24.67 -9.94
N LYS A 559 14.16 -25.94 -10.25
CA LYS A 559 14.09 -27.01 -9.24
C LYS A 559 15.41 -27.26 -8.49
N GLU A 560 16.54 -26.77 -9.01
CA GLU A 560 17.88 -26.94 -8.44
C GLU A 560 18.22 -25.88 -7.39
N ALA A 561 17.39 -24.84 -7.21
CA ALA A 561 17.56 -23.91 -6.10
C ALA A 561 17.50 -24.67 -4.77
N LYS A 562 18.34 -24.28 -3.82
CA LYS A 562 18.46 -24.93 -2.51
C LYS A 562 18.47 -23.89 -1.40
N GLU A 563 18.05 -24.32 -0.21
CA GLU A 563 18.05 -23.50 1.01
C GLU A 563 19.44 -23.04 1.45
N ASP A 564 20.48 -23.80 1.12
CA ASP A 564 21.87 -23.47 1.45
C ASP A 564 22.32 -22.14 0.82
N GLY A 565 21.62 -21.65 -0.21
CA GLY A 565 21.84 -20.34 -0.81
C GLY A 565 21.58 -19.14 0.09
N PHE A 566 21.05 -19.36 1.30
CA PHE A 566 20.77 -18.35 2.32
C PHE A 566 21.65 -18.49 3.58
N LEU A 567 22.68 -19.33 3.57
CA LEU A 567 23.54 -19.56 4.75
C LEU A 567 24.28 -18.30 5.22
N GLN A 568 24.74 -17.45 4.30
CA GLN A 568 25.47 -16.22 4.66
C GLN A 568 24.53 -15.14 5.22
N TYR A 569 23.33 -15.03 4.66
CA TYR A 569 22.31 -14.08 5.10
C TYR A 569 20.96 -14.77 5.12
N GLN A 570 20.44 -14.97 6.34
CA GLN A 570 19.17 -15.64 6.57
C GLN A 570 18.01 -14.91 5.87
N LYS A 571 16.98 -15.67 5.49
CA LYS A 571 15.77 -15.16 4.84
C LYS A 571 15.08 -14.06 5.64
N SER A 572 14.99 -14.22 6.96
CA SER A 572 14.44 -13.22 7.89
C SER A 572 15.07 -11.85 7.71
N ARG A 573 16.41 -11.78 7.61
CA ARG A 573 17.15 -10.53 7.38
C ARG A 573 16.82 -9.90 6.03
N ILE A 574 16.69 -10.71 4.98
CA ILE A 574 16.33 -10.23 3.63
C ILE A 574 14.91 -9.65 3.66
N VAL A 575 13.97 -10.36 4.28
CA VAL A 575 12.58 -9.90 4.47
C VAL A 575 12.54 -8.59 5.24
N SER A 576 13.28 -8.48 6.35
CA SER A 576 13.35 -7.26 7.16
C SER A 576 13.93 -6.09 6.36
N TYR A 577 14.99 -6.31 5.59
CA TYR A 577 15.60 -5.27 4.76
C TYR A 577 14.67 -4.83 3.62
N ALA A 578 14.02 -5.79 2.96
CA ALA A 578 13.02 -5.53 1.93
C ALA A 578 11.81 -4.75 2.47
N LYS A 579 11.29 -5.14 3.65
CA LYS A 579 10.20 -4.43 4.35
C LYS A 579 10.58 -3.02 4.76
N ALA A 580 11.82 -2.79 5.21
CA ALA A 580 12.28 -1.45 5.60
C ALA A 580 12.16 -0.46 4.43
N HIS A 581 12.37 -0.92 3.19
CA HIS A 581 12.34 -0.11 1.97
C HIS A 581 11.12 -0.31 1.08
N SER A 582 10.14 -1.11 1.54
CA SER A 582 8.93 -1.48 0.81
C SER A 582 9.23 -2.05 -0.58
N VAL A 583 10.10 -3.07 -0.59
CA VAL A 583 10.50 -3.83 -1.79
C VAL A 583 9.84 -5.20 -1.76
N PRO A 584 8.78 -5.45 -2.55
CA PRO A 584 8.22 -6.78 -2.69
C PRO A 584 9.19 -7.78 -3.32
N ILE A 585 9.13 -9.02 -2.86
CA ILE A 585 9.97 -10.12 -3.34
C ILE A 585 9.11 -11.08 -4.16
N TYR A 586 9.43 -11.24 -5.43
CA TYR A 586 8.83 -12.23 -6.32
C TYR A 586 9.83 -13.34 -6.61
N VAL A 587 9.32 -14.55 -6.79
CA VAL A 587 10.10 -15.71 -7.22
C VAL A 587 9.44 -16.26 -8.46
N LEU A 588 10.17 -16.23 -9.57
CA LEU A 588 9.73 -16.76 -10.85
C LEU A 588 10.49 -18.05 -11.12
N THR A 589 9.76 -19.15 -11.26
CA THR A 589 10.34 -20.48 -11.43
C THR A 589 10.09 -21.03 -12.83
N THR A 590 11.10 -21.63 -13.46
CA THR A 590 10.91 -22.34 -14.74
C THR A 590 10.40 -23.76 -14.54
N ASN A 591 10.65 -24.33 -13.37
CA ASN A 591 10.24 -25.68 -13.01
C ASN A 591 10.19 -25.78 -11.48
N PRO A 592 9.01 -25.86 -10.87
CA PRO A 592 8.86 -25.76 -9.43
C PRO A 592 9.42 -27.00 -8.73
N ASN A 593 9.98 -26.80 -7.54
CA ASN A 593 10.26 -27.88 -6.62
C ASN A 593 9.23 -27.83 -5.48
N PRO A 594 8.25 -28.77 -5.43
CA PRO A 594 7.21 -28.76 -4.40
C PRO A 594 7.75 -28.75 -2.97
N SER A 595 8.95 -29.32 -2.73
CA SER A 595 9.54 -29.34 -1.40
C SER A 595 10.10 -27.98 -0.95
N LEU A 596 10.15 -26.98 -1.82
CA LEU A 596 10.72 -25.65 -1.55
C LEU A 596 9.69 -24.52 -1.68
N GLU A 597 8.46 -24.84 -2.10
CA GLU A 597 7.42 -23.84 -2.35
C GLU A 597 7.02 -23.08 -1.08
N GLU A 598 6.85 -23.79 0.04
CA GLU A 598 6.62 -23.17 1.36
C GLU A 598 7.77 -22.24 1.74
N SER A 599 9.00 -22.71 1.52
CA SER A 599 10.21 -21.98 1.86
C SER A 599 10.44 -20.73 1.00
N TRP A 600 9.99 -20.72 -0.25
CA TRP A 600 9.93 -19.51 -1.08
C TRP A 600 8.78 -18.59 -0.65
N SER A 601 7.65 -19.17 -0.25
CA SER A 601 6.50 -18.42 0.25
C SER A 601 6.83 -17.63 1.53
N ASP A 602 7.70 -18.17 2.39
CA ASP A 602 8.24 -17.46 3.56
C ASP A 602 9.03 -16.19 3.22
N LEU A 603 9.57 -16.09 2.00
CA LEU A 603 10.22 -14.88 1.49
C LEU A 603 9.22 -13.92 0.85
N THR A 604 8.33 -14.44 0.02
CA THR A 604 7.44 -13.61 -0.81
C THR A 604 6.23 -13.09 -0.03
N GLY A 605 5.60 -13.94 0.78
CA GLY A 605 4.38 -13.62 1.52
C GLY A 605 4.51 -12.41 2.44
N PRO A 606 5.52 -12.35 3.32
CA PRO A 606 5.72 -11.20 4.20
C PRO A 606 6.01 -9.88 3.48
N THR A 607 6.46 -9.92 2.22
CA THR A 607 6.84 -8.73 1.44
C THR A 607 5.80 -8.32 0.41
N ASN A 608 4.61 -8.95 0.41
CA ASN A 608 3.54 -8.70 -0.56
C ASN A 608 3.94 -9.09 -2.02
N GLY A 609 4.86 -10.04 -2.18
CA GLY A 609 5.17 -10.61 -3.48
C GLY A 609 4.65 -12.04 -3.62
N LYS A 610 5.00 -12.71 -4.73
CA LYS A 610 4.43 -14.01 -5.09
C LYS A 610 5.47 -15.00 -5.61
N TYR A 611 5.16 -16.29 -5.48
CA TYR A 611 5.83 -17.38 -6.17
C TYR A 611 5.03 -17.74 -7.44
N ILE A 612 5.63 -17.62 -8.62
CA ILE A 612 4.95 -17.72 -9.92
C ILE A 612 5.71 -18.70 -10.83
N LEU A 613 4.97 -19.59 -11.46
CA LEU A 613 5.46 -20.50 -12.50
C LEU A 613 5.55 -19.75 -13.85
N LEU A 614 6.65 -19.93 -14.57
CA LEU A 614 6.82 -19.44 -15.94
C LEU A 614 6.49 -20.57 -16.92
N ASP A 615 5.22 -20.70 -17.30
CA ASP A 615 4.74 -21.67 -18.29
C ASP A 615 4.23 -21.03 -19.60
N GLY A 616 4.10 -19.70 -19.63
CA GLY A 616 3.70 -18.89 -20.79
C GLY A 616 2.20 -18.55 -20.81
N GLU A 617 1.41 -19.16 -19.93
CA GLU A 617 -0.05 -19.11 -19.92
C GLU A 617 -0.65 -18.57 -18.60
N GLY A 618 0.18 -18.19 -17.62
CA GLY A 618 -0.25 -17.85 -16.26
C GLY A 618 -0.20 -16.37 -15.87
N GLU A 619 -0.02 -16.14 -14.56
CA GLU A 619 0.05 -14.81 -13.92
C GLU A 619 1.23 -13.97 -14.44
N GLU A 620 2.26 -14.60 -14.99
CA GLU A 620 3.48 -13.95 -15.48
C GLU A 620 3.22 -12.94 -16.61
N ARG A 621 2.10 -13.10 -17.33
CA ARG A 621 1.69 -12.20 -18.41
C ARG A 621 1.36 -10.79 -17.92
N GLU A 622 0.99 -10.64 -16.64
CA GLU A 622 0.58 -9.37 -16.03
C GLU A 622 1.64 -8.79 -15.08
N LEU A 623 2.86 -9.33 -15.06
CA LEU A 623 3.92 -8.91 -14.13
C LEU A 623 4.20 -7.41 -14.19
N TYR A 624 4.19 -6.80 -15.37
CA TYR A 624 4.45 -5.36 -15.48
C TYR A 624 3.41 -4.53 -14.71
N LYS A 625 2.12 -4.84 -14.88
CA LYS A 625 1.02 -4.17 -14.21
C LYS A 625 1.05 -4.41 -12.70
N GLU A 626 1.26 -5.66 -12.31
CA GLU A 626 1.43 -6.07 -10.91
C GLU A 626 2.60 -5.30 -10.26
N PHE A 627 3.78 -5.27 -10.89
CA PHE A 627 4.96 -4.58 -10.37
C PHE A 627 4.76 -3.08 -10.29
N LYS A 628 4.15 -2.46 -11.30
CA LYS A 628 3.88 -1.02 -11.31
C LYS A 628 2.87 -0.62 -10.23
N SER A 629 1.99 -1.52 -9.81
CA SER A 629 1.03 -1.30 -8.71
C SER A 629 1.68 -1.24 -7.32
N GLN A 630 2.92 -1.71 -7.17
CA GLN A 630 3.69 -1.68 -5.93
C GLN A 630 4.34 -0.30 -5.72
N LEU A 631 3.52 0.72 -5.54
CA LEU A 631 3.94 2.12 -5.46
C LEU A 631 4.92 2.39 -4.32
N ASP A 632 5.82 3.35 -4.54
CA ASP A 632 6.63 3.97 -3.51
C ASP A 632 5.81 5.01 -2.74
N TYR A 633 5.48 4.66 -1.50
CA TYR A 633 4.68 5.47 -0.59
C TYR A 633 5.49 6.48 0.25
N ARG A 634 6.70 6.84 -0.19
CA ARG A 634 7.48 7.90 0.48
C ARG A 634 6.83 9.26 0.33
N TYR A 635 6.83 10.00 1.42
CA TYR A 635 6.54 11.43 1.47
C TYR A 635 7.85 12.20 1.38
N ILE A 636 7.98 13.07 0.38
CA ILE A 636 9.14 13.95 0.24
C ILE A 636 8.70 15.36 0.63
N LEU A 637 9.13 15.78 1.82
CA LEU A 637 8.81 17.08 2.39
C LEU A 637 9.95 18.05 2.06
N SER A 638 9.64 19.16 1.39
CA SER A 638 10.67 20.11 0.93
C SER A 638 10.42 21.51 1.44
N TYR A 639 11.43 22.12 2.05
CA TYR A 639 11.37 23.50 2.55
C TYR A 639 12.72 24.19 2.35
N LYS A 640 12.71 25.52 2.41
CA LYS A 640 13.93 26.33 2.40
C LYS A 640 14.30 26.65 3.85
N THR A 641 15.52 26.31 4.26
CA THR A 641 16.00 26.61 5.61
C THR A 641 16.36 28.09 5.76
N ASP A 642 16.14 28.63 6.95
CA ASP A 642 16.61 29.96 7.37
C ASP A 642 18.01 29.90 8.02
N THR A 643 18.59 28.69 8.12
CA THR A 643 19.93 28.49 8.65
C THR A 643 20.97 29.24 7.80
N ASN A 644 21.80 30.08 8.45
CA ASN A 644 22.87 30.81 7.77
C ASN A 644 23.85 29.83 7.09
N PRO A 645 24.06 29.93 5.76
CA PRO A 645 25.02 29.11 5.01
C PRO A 645 26.47 29.18 5.55
N GLU A 646 26.85 30.27 6.22
CA GLU A 646 28.19 30.44 6.79
C GLU A 646 28.44 29.55 8.02
N LEU A 647 27.40 28.97 8.61
CA LEU A 647 27.51 28.06 9.75
C LEU A 647 27.93 26.64 9.32
N ILE A 648 28.89 26.55 8.40
CA ILE A 648 29.43 25.30 7.86
C ILE A 648 29.78 24.35 9.01
N ASN A 649 29.41 23.07 8.87
CA ASN A 649 29.65 22.05 9.89
C ASN A 649 28.92 22.26 11.23
N ARG A 650 27.93 23.16 11.28
CA ARG A 650 26.96 23.18 12.38
C ARG A 650 25.94 22.06 12.19
N TYR A 651 25.68 21.30 13.24
CA TYR A 651 24.60 20.33 13.26
C TYR A 651 23.25 21.04 13.36
N ILE A 652 22.31 20.60 12.53
CA ILE A 652 20.93 21.08 12.49
C ILE A 652 20.01 19.88 12.77
N LYS A 653 19.25 19.99 13.86
CA LYS A 653 18.27 18.98 14.25
C LYS A 653 16.98 19.15 13.46
N ILE A 654 16.45 18.04 12.97
CA ILE A 654 15.17 17.97 12.27
C ILE A 654 14.22 17.03 13.02
N GLY A 655 13.06 17.54 13.40
CA GLY A 655 11.94 16.76 13.91
C GLY A 655 10.77 16.78 12.92
N ILE A 656 10.09 15.65 12.75
CA ILE A 656 8.87 15.57 11.95
C ILE A 656 7.77 14.96 12.79
N GLY A 657 6.59 15.56 12.71
CA GLY A 657 5.36 15.02 13.26
C GLY A 657 4.33 14.78 12.15
N VAL A 658 3.49 13.77 12.33
CA VAL A 658 2.36 13.48 11.46
C VAL A 658 1.12 13.19 12.29
N ASP A 659 -0.05 13.66 11.86
CA ASP A 659 -1.36 13.31 12.41
C ASP A 659 -2.28 12.83 11.27
N HIS A 660 -2.64 11.55 11.30
CA HIS A 660 -3.56 10.96 10.35
C HIS A 660 -4.73 10.31 11.09
N ARG A 661 -5.95 10.83 10.86
CA ARG A 661 -7.19 10.37 11.50
C ARG A 661 -7.15 10.42 13.04
N GLY A 662 -6.39 11.35 13.63
CA GLY A 662 -6.22 11.50 15.07
C GLY A 662 -5.14 10.60 15.66
N VAL A 663 -4.47 9.79 14.83
CA VAL A 663 -3.34 8.95 15.20
C VAL A 663 -2.05 9.68 14.84
N LYS A 664 -1.14 9.80 15.81
CA LYS A 664 0.07 10.61 15.66
C LYS A 664 1.32 9.77 15.50
N GLY A 665 2.29 10.27 14.74
CA GLY A 665 3.65 9.74 14.63
C GLY A 665 4.68 10.86 14.76
N ARG A 666 5.86 10.53 15.24
CA ARG A 666 7.00 11.46 15.34
C ARG A 666 8.29 10.73 15.02
N ASP A 667 9.21 11.44 14.38
CA ASP A 667 10.60 11.00 14.25
C ASP A 667 11.55 12.19 14.30
N GLU A 668 12.83 11.93 14.53
CA GLU A 668 13.88 12.93 14.53
C GLU A 668 15.17 12.43 13.88
N GLY A 669 15.95 13.38 13.39
CA GLY A 669 17.27 13.19 12.79
C GLY A 669 17.97 14.54 12.62
N GLY A 670 18.88 14.64 11.66
CA GLY A 670 19.51 15.92 11.36
C GLY A 670 20.50 15.88 10.20
N TYR A 671 21.13 17.02 9.97
CA TYR A 671 22.18 17.19 8.97
C TYR A 671 23.24 18.18 9.48
N PHE A 672 24.40 18.19 8.83
CA PHE A 672 25.39 19.25 9.02
C PHE A 672 25.27 20.24 7.86
N VAL A 673 25.34 21.54 8.16
CA VAL A 673 25.35 22.59 7.12
C VAL A 673 26.48 22.27 6.13
N PRO A 674 26.15 22.03 4.84
CA PRO A 674 27.13 21.62 3.85
C PRO A 674 28.06 22.79 3.49
N GLU A 675 29.22 22.48 2.92
CA GLU A 675 30.05 23.51 2.29
C GLU A 675 29.32 24.07 1.06
N PRO A 676 29.43 25.39 0.79
CA PRO A 676 28.92 25.99 -0.44
C PRO A 676 29.50 25.25 -1.65
N ARG A 677 28.63 24.88 -2.60
CA ARG A 677 29.05 24.25 -3.85
C ARG A 677 29.65 25.24 -4.84
#